data_AF-A0A919Y5P4-F1
#
_entry.id   AF-A0A919Y5P4-F1
#
_cell.length_a   1.000
_cell.length_b   1.000
_cell.length_c   1.000
_cell.angle_alpha   90.00
_cell.angle_beta   90.00
_cell.angle_gamma   90.00
#
_symmetry.space_group_name_H-M   'P 1'
#
loop_
_entity.id
_entity.type
_entity.pdbx_description
1 polymer ?
#
loop_
_entity_poly.entity_id
_entity_poly.type
_entity_poly.pdbx_seq_one_letter_code
_entity_poly.pdbx_strand_id
1 'polypeptide(L)'
;MDREEIKKRRQTIAKQDCDSIYIGNLYTVDTDLQLPSVGKHGSSINWESKEILFLSHTGKVTRPTHGVGNRIVPLVATVTFEGETLQRTFEVTVLEEEYKAEIVEVYPVRILTKAGIKPELPGVVVVRNDTGSRTVSQVSWEPSARENYQQTGVFTIKGKLEESGWQAEAIVTVATDADERIEHTPKVYAFKGQSVRLEADTEFGAAMNRSLEYLLSVDDDQMLYNFRIAANLDVKGAKPMTGWDAPECNLKGHTTGHYLSALALAYDATGGNLAIKAKMDYMIAELGLCQNVMSELPGYHQGFLSAYSEEQFNLLEQYTTYPTIWAPYYTLHKIMAGLLDCYTLAGNNNALVMCIRLGDWVHRRLSQLSKEQRQKMWSLYIAGEFGGMNEVLTNLYLITQNRNYLAAAKYFDNEKLFFPMKENMDTLGDMHANQHIPQMIGALKLFEAEGEKAYYEAVKNFWHMVTEDHAYQIGGVGETEMFKEPGRIAAYLTDKTAETCASYNMLKLTKELYGFEPKKEYMNYYERTLYNHILATENSKRAEGGSTYFMPLAPGSCKKFDTHENTCCHGTGLENHFKYQESIYFHDQDNLFVNLYIPSALSWKEKGVTVTQKRIRGENGETVQFYINGGKEEFSIRFRIPEWAESSIAVKINDVLITPDIVDGYIQIKQTWERDQVELIIPFGLRLESTPDDNRIKSVFYGPYALAAIHEGEDFITWPFGEEQFVQRMRTAEGDLNFSLNGIRFAPLYQIQDQRYHMYFKFTE
;
A
#
# COMPACT_ATOMS: atom_id res chain seq x y z
N MET A 1 38.84 -42.99 35.96
CA MET A 1 39.05 -41.70 35.30
C MET A 1 40.08 -40.94 36.12
N ASP A 2 41.17 -40.52 35.49
CA ASP A 2 42.26 -39.78 36.13
C ASP A 2 41.77 -38.38 36.57
N ARG A 3 42.33 -37.80 37.64
CA ARG A 3 41.92 -36.48 38.17
C ARG A 3 42.05 -35.37 37.11
N GLU A 4 43.08 -35.45 36.27
CA GLU A 4 43.29 -34.51 35.15
C GLU A 4 42.24 -34.66 34.05
N GLU A 5 41.78 -35.89 33.80
CA GLU A 5 40.76 -36.19 32.78
C GLU A 5 39.37 -35.68 33.22
N ILE A 6 39.05 -35.79 34.51
CA ILE A 6 37.83 -35.21 35.12
C ILE A 6 37.84 -33.68 34.98
N LYS A 7 38.98 -33.05 35.32
CA LYS A 7 39.12 -31.59 35.27
C LYS A 7 38.97 -31.07 33.85
N LYS A 8 39.64 -31.71 32.88
CA LYS A 8 39.57 -31.33 31.46
C LYS A 8 38.15 -31.46 30.91
N ARG A 9 37.41 -32.51 31.30
CA ARG A 9 35.99 -32.68 30.95
C ARG A 9 35.12 -31.55 31.49
N ARG A 10 35.30 -31.17 32.76
CA ARG A 10 34.54 -30.05 33.38
C ARG A 10 34.81 -28.72 32.69
N GLN A 11 36.07 -28.42 32.40
CA GLN A 11 36.46 -27.21 31.65
C GLN A 11 35.88 -27.20 30.24
N THR A 12 35.79 -28.36 29.59
CA THR A 12 35.21 -28.49 28.25
C THR A 12 33.71 -28.18 28.29
N ILE A 13 32.98 -28.71 29.28
CA ILE A 13 31.53 -28.46 29.44
C ILE A 13 31.27 -26.99 29.79
N ALA A 14 32.01 -26.43 30.76
CA ALA A 14 31.88 -25.01 31.11
C ALA A 14 32.15 -24.10 29.90
N LYS A 15 33.13 -24.45 29.06
CA LYS A 15 33.44 -23.72 27.84
C LYS A 15 32.34 -23.85 26.78
N GLN A 16 31.84 -25.06 26.54
CA GLN A 16 30.73 -25.28 25.61
C GLN A 16 29.47 -24.51 26.02
N ASP A 17 29.16 -24.51 27.32
CA ASP A 17 28.05 -23.72 27.85
C ASP A 17 28.30 -22.23 27.69
N CYS A 18 29.48 -21.74 28.04
CA CYS A 18 29.86 -20.32 27.90
C CYS A 18 29.84 -19.82 26.44
N ASP A 19 30.32 -20.63 25.50
CA ASP A 19 30.36 -20.30 24.08
C ASP A 19 28.95 -20.32 23.46
N SER A 20 28.05 -21.18 23.98
CA SER A 20 26.67 -21.33 23.47
C SER A 20 25.66 -20.30 23.99
N ILE A 21 26.04 -19.43 24.92
CA ILE A 21 25.16 -18.36 25.43
C ILE A 21 24.78 -17.41 24.28
N TYR A 22 23.48 -17.30 24.03
CA TYR A 22 22.85 -16.35 23.12
C TYR A 22 21.74 -15.62 23.86
N ILE A 23 21.81 -14.29 23.90
CA ILE A 23 20.88 -13.41 24.65
C ILE A 23 20.22 -12.36 23.74
N GLY A 24 20.11 -12.65 22.45
CA GLY A 24 19.46 -11.79 21.47
C GLY A 24 20.37 -10.74 20.83
N ASN A 25 19.75 -9.76 20.15
CA ASN A 25 20.43 -8.61 19.55
C ASN A 25 20.84 -7.63 20.64
N LEU A 26 22.13 -7.30 20.72
CA LEU A 26 22.68 -6.44 21.77
C LEU A 26 22.99 -5.02 21.30
N TYR A 27 22.77 -4.68 20.02
CA TYR A 27 23.14 -3.38 19.46
C TYR A 27 22.02 -2.34 19.54
N THR A 28 20.78 -2.76 19.82
CA THR A 28 19.59 -1.91 19.81
C THR A 28 18.60 -2.35 20.90
N VAL A 29 19.07 -2.47 22.14
CA VAL A 29 18.25 -2.98 23.25
C VAL A 29 17.37 -1.89 23.82
N ASP A 30 16.05 -2.06 23.70
CA ASP A 30 15.02 -1.17 24.23
C ASP A 30 14.06 -1.86 25.22
N THR A 31 14.24 -3.16 25.42
CA THR A 31 13.38 -4.07 26.19
C THR A 31 14.22 -5.01 27.05
N ASP A 32 13.60 -5.61 28.08
CA ASP A 32 14.27 -6.50 29.03
C ASP A 32 14.89 -7.74 28.33
N LEU A 33 16.14 -8.06 28.68
CA LEU A 33 16.85 -9.24 28.19
C LEU A 33 16.46 -10.50 28.98
N GLN A 34 16.23 -11.60 28.26
CA GLN A 34 16.07 -12.92 28.88
C GLN A 34 17.44 -13.55 29.13
N LEU A 35 17.84 -13.61 30.41
CA LEU A 35 19.14 -14.15 30.82
C LEU A 35 19.01 -15.59 31.33
N PRO A 36 19.63 -16.60 30.67
CA PRO A 36 19.56 -17.98 31.13
C PRO A 36 20.32 -18.17 32.44
N SER A 37 19.76 -18.93 33.37
CA SER A 37 20.42 -19.31 34.63
C SER A 37 21.14 -20.66 34.55
N VAL A 38 20.93 -21.42 33.48
CA VAL A 38 21.50 -22.76 33.24
C VAL A 38 21.95 -22.88 31.78
N GLY A 39 23.17 -23.38 31.56
CA GLY A 39 23.73 -23.69 30.25
C GLY A 39 23.17 -24.98 29.65
N LYS A 40 23.30 -25.14 28.33
CA LYS A 40 22.76 -26.28 27.56
C LYS A 40 23.23 -27.66 28.07
N HIS A 41 24.41 -27.70 28.68
CA HIS A 41 25.07 -28.90 29.20
C HIS A 41 25.10 -28.95 30.73
N GLY A 42 24.35 -28.07 31.41
CA GLY A 42 24.08 -28.14 32.84
C GLY A 42 24.94 -27.23 33.73
N SER A 43 25.75 -26.34 33.17
CA SER A 43 26.46 -25.31 33.97
C SER A 43 25.48 -24.32 34.58
N SER A 44 25.74 -23.83 35.80
CA SER A 44 25.02 -22.67 36.33
C SER A 44 25.58 -21.39 35.73
N ILE A 45 24.71 -20.40 35.46
CA ILE A 45 25.09 -19.11 34.90
C ILE A 45 24.62 -18.01 35.85
N ASN A 46 25.56 -17.18 36.31
CA ASN A 46 25.29 -15.99 37.12
C ASN A 46 25.67 -14.75 36.33
N TRP A 47 24.83 -13.71 36.39
CA TRP A 47 24.99 -12.51 35.58
C TRP A 47 25.38 -11.29 36.41
N GLU A 48 26.34 -10.51 35.93
CA GLU A 48 26.82 -9.28 36.54
C GLU A 48 26.79 -8.13 35.53
N SER A 49 25.93 -7.11 35.71
CA SER A 49 25.98 -5.88 34.93
C SER A 49 26.94 -4.87 35.57
N LYS A 50 27.71 -4.16 34.74
CA LYS A 50 28.61 -3.10 35.19
C LYS A 50 27.93 -1.73 35.32
N GLU A 51 26.76 -1.54 34.72
CA GLU A 51 25.97 -0.30 34.83
C GLU A 51 24.50 -0.61 35.16
N ILE A 52 24.24 -0.92 36.43
CA ILE A 52 22.93 -1.34 36.93
C ILE A 52 21.81 -0.31 36.75
N LEU A 53 22.14 0.95 36.46
CA LEU A 53 21.17 2.01 36.19
C LEU A 53 20.49 1.85 34.83
N PHE A 54 21.15 1.21 33.86
CA PHE A 54 20.63 1.04 32.50
C PHE A 54 20.33 -0.42 32.15
N LEU A 55 21.03 -1.37 32.76
CA LEU A 55 20.77 -2.80 32.61
C LEU A 55 21.08 -3.52 33.92
N SER A 56 20.10 -4.19 34.51
CA SER A 56 20.27 -4.90 35.78
C SER A 56 20.91 -6.29 35.61
N HIS A 57 21.34 -6.88 36.72
CA HIS A 57 21.81 -8.27 36.78
C HIS A 57 20.77 -9.32 36.32
N THR A 58 19.48 -8.95 36.30
CA THR A 58 18.39 -9.84 35.89
C THR A 58 17.98 -9.63 34.43
N GLY A 59 18.66 -8.75 33.71
CA GLY A 59 18.31 -8.37 32.34
C GLY A 59 17.29 -7.25 32.24
N LYS A 60 16.90 -6.62 33.36
CA LYS A 60 15.95 -5.49 33.32
C LYS A 60 16.62 -4.26 32.73
N VAL A 61 16.05 -3.70 31.67
CA VAL A 61 16.56 -2.54 30.95
C VAL A 61 15.88 -1.27 31.47
N THR A 62 16.64 -0.19 31.58
CA THR A 62 16.15 1.16 31.87
C THR A 62 16.80 2.09 30.87
N ARG A 63 16.01 2.63 29.95
CA ARG A 63 16.50 3.44 28.84
C ARG A 63 17.02 4.80 29.37
N PRO A 64 18.16 5.33 28.88
CA PRO A 64 18.57 6.69 29.15
C PRO A 64 17.49 7.68 28.70
N THR A 65 17.23 8.75 29.47
CA THR A 65 16.29 9.79 29.03
C THR A 65 16.72 10.42 27.70
N HIS A 66 15.77 10.88 26.89
CA HIS A 66 16.05 11.54 25.62
C HIS A 66 17.13 12.64 25.74
N GLY A 67 18.07 12.67 24.80
CA GLY A 67 19.17 13.66 24.75
C GLY A 67 20.41 13.27 25.55
N VAL A 68 20.37 12.13 26.25
CA VAL A 68 21.53 11.54 26.97
C VAL A 68 22.36 10.64 26.04
N GLY A 69 21.75 10.18 24.92
CA GLY A 69 22.31 9.23 23.99
C GLY A 69 22.28 7.78 24.50
N ASN A 70 22.41 6.84 23.57
CA ASN A 70 22.52 5.42 23.87
C ASN A 70 23.64 5.11 24.88
N ARG A 71 23.53 3.98 25.59
CA ARG A 71 24.52 3.53 26.57
C ARG A 71 24.96 2.10 26.28
N ILE A 72 26.28 1.90 26.17
CA ILE A 72 26.86 0.56 26.02
C ILE A 72 27.19 0.02 27.41
N VAL A 73 26.45 -1.00 27.85
CA VAL A 73 26.57 -1.62 29.17
C VAL A 73 27.26 -2.97 29.07
N PRO A 74 28.42 -3.17 29.71
CA PRO A 74 29.04 -4.48 29.81
C PRO A 74 28.25 -5.40 30.76
N LEU A 75 27.78 -6.53 30.24
CA LEU A 75 27.07 -7.57 30.97
C LEU A 75 27.91 -8.85 31.00
N VAL A 76 28.29 -9.33 32.19
CA VAL A 76 29.20 -10.45 32.39
C VAL A 76 28.44 -11.71 32.82
N ALA A 77 28.52 -12.78 32.03
CA ALA A 77 28.07 -14.12 32.41
C ALA A 77 29.21 -14.88 33.09
N THR A 78 28.99 -15.39 34.29
CA THR A 78 29.88 -16.31 35.01
C THR A 78 29.28 -17.71 34.97
N VAL A 79 29.89 -18.59 34.16
CA VAL A 79 29.45 -19.96 33.91
C VAL A 79 30.24 -20.92 34.78
N THR A 80 29.55 -21.75 35.57
CA THR A 80 30.20 -22.70 36.49
C THR A 80 29.69 -24.12 36.29
N PHE A 81 30.61 -25.06 36.04
CA PHE A 81 30.31 -26.49 35.96
C PHE A 81 31.20 -27.28 36.92
N GLU A 82 30.59 -27.91 37.93
CA GLU A 82 31.27 -28.75 38.94
C GLU A 82 32.58 -28.14 39.51
N GLY A 83 32.60 -26.82 39.77
CA GLY A 83 33.72 -26.09 40.38
C GLY A 83 34.70 -25.44 39.41
N GLU A 84 34.56 -25.64 38.09
CA GLU A 84 35.30 -24.88 37.08
C GLU A 84 34.45 -23.70 36.59
N THR A 85 35.04 -22.51 36.51
CA THR A 85 34.32 -21.26 36.19
C THR A 85 34.95 -20.55 34.99
N LEU A 86 34.11 -20.02 34.10
CA LEU A 86 34.48 -19.16 32.98
C LEU A 86 33.62 -17.90 32.98
N GLN A 87 34.17 -16.82 32.41
CA GLN A 87 33.44 -15.57 32.22
C GLN A 87 33.39 -15.16 30.76
N ARG A 88 32.26 -14.60 30.35
CA ARG A 88 32.06 -13.96 29.04
C ARG A 88 31.37 -12.62 29.23
N THR A 89 31.90 -11.59 28.60
CA THR A 89 31.31 -10.24 28.62
C THR A 89 30.55 -10.01 27.31
N PHE A 90 29.37 -9.40 27.44
CA PHE A 90 28.50 -8.98 26.36
C PHE A 90 28.38 -7.45 26.41
N GLU A 91 28.68 -6.76 25.32
CA GLU A 91 28.46 -5.32 25.21
C GLU A 91 27.03 -5.08 24.76
N VAL A 92 26.21 -4.44 25.62
CA VAL A 92 24.79 -4.23 25.39
C VAL A 92 24.51 -2.75 25.18
N THR A 93 24.18 -2.35 23.96
CA THR A 93 23.73 -0.99 23.63
C THR A 93 22.26 -0.83 24.02
N VAL A 94 22.02 -0.20 25.16
CA VAL A 94 20.71 0.27 25.60
C VAL A 94 20.36 1.56 24.87
N LEU A 95 19.25 1.56 24.15
CA LEU A 95 18.76 2.73 23.40
C LEU A 95 18.21 3.81 24.33
N GLU A 96 18.46 5.08 24.01
CA GLU A 96 17.82 6.20 24.69
C GLU A 96 16.29 6.17 24.52
N GLU A 97 15.57 6.82 25.42
CA GLU A 97 14.15 7.10 25.31
C GLU A 97 13.90 8.06 24.14
N GLU A 98 12.78 7.84 23.45
CA GLU A 98 12.33 8.74 22.40
C GLU A 98 11.88 10.08 22.98
N TYR A 99 12.07 11.14 22.19
CA TYR A 99 11.57 12.46 22.54
C TYR A 99 10.04 12.42 22.62
N LYS A 100 9.49 12.71 23.80
CA LYS A 100 8.05 12.89 23.97
C LYS A 100 7.69 14.33 23.62
N ALA A 101 7.27 14.54 22.38
CA ALA A 101 6.91 15.85 21.88
C ALA A 101 5.75 16.46 22.68
N GLU A 102 5.89 17.72 23.10
CA GLU A 102 4.85 18.43 23.85
C GLU A 102 3.89 19.14 22.90
N ILE A 103 2.58 19.07 23.21
CA ILE A 103 1.57 19.84 22.47
C ILE A 103 1.80 21.34 22.70
N VAL A 104 1.90 22.10 21.62
CA VAL A 104 2.03 23.57 21.66
C VAL A 104 0.82 24.29 21.07
N GLU A 105 -0.01 23.60 20.29
CA GLU A 105 -1.19 24.17 19.64
C GLU A 105 -2.27 23.10 19.43
N VAL A 106 -3.53 23.48 19.66
CA VAL A 106 -4.72 22.67 19.34
C VAL A 106 -5.51 23.42 18.27
N TYR A 107 -5.73 22.79 17.11
CA TYR A 107 -6.46 23.43 16.03
C TYR A 107 -7.97 23.42 16.32
N PRO A 108 -8.69 24.54 16.10
CA PRO A 108 -10.13 24.59 16.27
C PRO A 108 -10.84 23.77 15.19
N VAL A 109 -11.91 23.09 15.58
CA VAL A 109 -12.78 22.34 14.66
C VAL A 109 -13.86 23.26 14.10
N ARG A 110 -14.14 23.18 12.81
CA ARG A 110 -15.24 23.92 12.18
C ARG A 110 -16.35 22.95 11.77
N ILE A 111 -17.57 23.20 12.23
CA ILE A 111 -18.72 22.33 11.97
C ILE A 111 -19.84 23.16 11.34
N LEU A 112 -20.38 22.67 10.24
CA LEU A 112 -21.62 23.19 9.66
C LEU A 112 -22.77 22.27 10.06
N THR A 113 -23.89 22.86 10.50
CA THR A 113 -25.12 22.09 10.77
C THR A 113 -26.35 22.89 10.38
N LYS A 114 -27.45 22.20 10.15
CA LYS A 114 -28.74 22.82 9.82
C LYS A 114 -29.49 23.18 11.09
N ALA A 115 -30.21 24.31 11.07
CA ALA A 115 -31.10 24.69 12.17
C ALA A 115 -32.05 23.53 12.56
N GLY A 116 -32.08 23.20 13.85
CA GLY A 116 -32.85 22.10 14.44
C GLY A 116 -32.13 20.75 14.47
N ILE A 117 -30.99 20.61 13.78
CA ILE A 117 -30.17 19.39 13.76
C ILE A 117 -29.00 19.56 14.74
N LYS A 118 -28.78 18.53 15.58
CA LYS A 118 -27.64 18.53 16.52
C LYS A 118 -26.34 18.45 15.71
N PRO A 119 -25.34 19.29 15.97
CA PRO A 119 -24.05 19.19 15.29
C PRO A 119 -23.36 17.87 15.65
N GLU A 120 -22.80 17.21 14.63
CA GLU A 120 -21.97 16.02 14.81
C GLU A 120 -20.51 16.47 15.00
N LEU A 121 -19.97 16.22 16.19
CA LEU A 121 -18.60 16.58 16.54
C LEU A 121 -17.67 15.38 16.35
N PRO A 122 -16.45 15.58 15.85
CA PRO A 122 -15.46 14.51 15.72
C PRO A 122 -14.96 14.07 17.11
N GLY A 123 -14.61 12.81 17.30
CA GLY A 123 -13.95 12.29 18.49
C GLY A 123 -12.47 12.68 18.60
N VAL A 124 -11.92 13.37 17.59
CA VAL A 124 -10.52 13.81 17.54
C VAL A 124 -10.37 15.27 17.14
N VAL A 125 -9.25 15.87 17.52
CA VAL A 125 -8.75 17.15 17.01
C VAL A 125 -7.31 17.00 16.53
N VAL A 126 -6.88 17.89 15.63
CA VAL A 126 -5.47 17.99 15.24
C VAL A 126 -4.73 18.82 16.28
N VAL A 127 -3.56 18.36 16.66
CA VAL A 127 -2.61 19.08 17.52
C VAL A 127 -1.29 19.26 16.79
N ARG A 128 -0.57 20.32 17.10
CA ARG A 128 0.82 20.50 16.69
C ARG A 128 1.71 20.42 17.91
N ASN A 129 2.81 19.70 17.79
CA ASN A 129 3.81 19.60 18.82
C ASN A 129 4.94 20.64 18.61
N ASP A 130 5.83 20.69 19.59
CA ASP A 130 7.05 21.50 19.59
C ASP A 130 8.07 21.15 18.49
N THR A 131 8.03 19.94 17.92
CA THR A 131 8.82 19.57 16.72
C THR A 131 8.21 20.11 15.42
N GLY A 132 7.02 20.71 15.49
CA GLY A 132 6.27 21.20 14.33
C GLY A 132 5.40 20.13 13.65
N SER A 133 5.51 18.87 14.06
CA SER A 133 4.71 17.76 13.55
C SER A 133 3.27 17.88 14.03
N ARG A 134 2.34 17.45 13.18
CA ARG A 134 0.91 17.41 13.51
C ARG A 134 0.48 15.96 13.75
N THR A 135 -0.32 15.76 14.78
CA THR A 135 -0.92 14.47 15.13
C THR A 135 -2.37 14.64 15.53
N VAL A 136 -3.08 13.54 15.77
CA VAL A 136 -4.46 13.56 16.28
C VAL A 136 -4.50 13.26 17.76
N SER A 137 -5.33 13.99 18.50
CA SER A 137 -5.62 13.74 19.92
C SER A 137 -7.11 13.48 20.12
N GLN A 138 -7.44 12.53 21.01
CA GLN A 138 -8.84 12.27 21.40
C GLN A 138 -9.40 13.48 22.17
N VAL A 139 -10.67 13.80 21.90
CA VAL A 139 -11.37 14.91 22.54
C VAL A 139 -12.71 14.47 23.10
N SER A 140 -12.96 14.88 24.34
CA SER A 140 -14.26 14.79 24.99
C SER A 140 -14.94 16.16 24.95
N TRP A 141 -16.03 16.30 24.18
CA TRP A 141 -16.76 17.56 24.03
C TRP A 141 -17.78 17.81 25.14
N GLU A 142 -17.94 19.07 25.53
CA GLU A 142 -19.04 19.50 26.38
C GLU A 142 -20.39 19.32 25.66
N PRO A 143 -21.47 18.98 26.39
CA PRO A 143 -22.78 18.82 25.78
C PRO A 143 -23.31 20.15 25.23
N SER A 144 -23.75 20.15 23.97
CA SER A 144 -24.44 21.32 23.39
C SER A 144 -25.91 21.38 23.80
N ALA A 145 -26.33 22.49 24.41
CA ALA A 145 -27.73 22.76 24.69
C ALA A 145 -28.54 22.89 23.39
N ARG A 146 -29.77 22.37 23.37
CA ARG A 146 -30.61 22.34 22.17
C ARG A 146 -30.87 23.73 21.58
N GLU A 147 -31.05 24.71 22.45
CA GLU A 147 -31.28 26.11 22.11
C GLU A 147 -30.19 26.73 21.24
N ASN A 148 -28.93 26.28 21.34
CA ASN A 148 -27.81 26.81 20.57
C ASN A 148 -27.89 26.52 19.06
N TYR A 149 -28.62 25.47 18.67
CA TYR A 149 -28.72 25.03 17.26
C TYR A 149 -30.16 25.06 16.71
N GLN A 150 -31.10 25.71 17.41
CA GLN A 150 -32.47 25.90 16.91
C GLN A 150 -32.60 27.00 15.86
N GLN A 151 -31.68 27.97 15.87
CA GLN A 151 -31.70 29.12 14.98
C GLN A 151 -30.33 29.29 14.33
N THR A 152 -30.30 29.98 13.19
CA THR A 152 -29.05 30.27 12.50
C THR A 152 -28.14 31.17 13.34
N GLY A 153 -26.84 30.94 13.25
CA GLY A 153 -25.86 31.64 14.08
C GLY A 153 -24.55 30.88 14.17
N VAL A 154 -23.64 31.39 15.00
CA VAL A 154 -22.36 30.75 15.30
C VAL A 154 -22.21 30.65 16.80
N PHE A 155 -21.79 29.49 17.30
CA PHE A 155 -21.45 29.28 18.70
C PHE A 155 -20.26 28.35 18.85
N THR A 156 -19.63 28.36 20.02
CA THR A 156 -18.46 27.51 20.32
C THR A 156 -18.82 26.47 21.36
N ILE A 157 -18.39 25.23 21.13
CA ILE A 157 -18.41 24.13 22.10
C ILE A 157 -16.97 23.88 22.54
N LYS A 158 -16.74 23.79 23.86
CA LYS A 158 -15.42 23.44 24.39
C LYS A 158 -15.25 21.93 24.51
N GLY A 159 -14.03 21.47 24.32
CA GLY A 159 -13.63 20.08 24.52
C GLY A 159 -12.39 19.99 25.39
N LYS A 160 -12.13 18.81 25.94
CA LYS A 160 -10.91 18.50 26.69
C LYS A 160 -10.17 17.37 26.02
N LEU A 161 -8.86 17.52 25.85
CA LEU A 161 -7.99 16.44 25.39
C LEU A 161 -7.73 15.50 26.56
N GLU A 162 -7.94 14.20 26.35
CA GLU A 162 -7.94 13.20 27.43
C GLU A 162 -6.57 13.03 28.10
N GLU A 163 -5.47 13.32 27.39
CA GLU A 163 -4.10 13.00 27.82
C GLU A 163 -3.25 14.21 28.23
N SER A 164 -3.66 15.44 27.92
CA SER A 164 -2.76 16.60 27.96
C SER A 164 -3.29 17.82 28.71
N GLY A 165 -4.53 17.79 29.21
CA GLY A 165 -5.16 18.91 29.93
C GLY A 165 -5.48 20.14 29.08
N TRP A 166 -5.10 20.12 27.79
CA TRP A 166 -5.42 21.14 26.81
C TRP A 166 -6.92 21.19 26.50
N GLN A 167 -7.39 22.37 26.12
CA GLN A 167 -8.77 22.60 25.67
C GLN A 167 -8.82 22.63 24.14
N ALA A 168 -9.87 22.04 23.59
CA ALA A 168 -10.24 22.15 22.19
C ALA A 168 -11.46 23.07 22.03
N GLU A 169 -11.61 23.66 20.85
CA GLU A 169 -12.78 24.46 20.49
C GLU A 169 -13.40 23.94 19.20
N ALA A 170 -14.72 23.75 19.20
CA ALA A 170 -15.51 23.51 18.00
C ALA A 170 -16.37 24.74 17.72
N ILE A 171 -16.11 25.41 16.60
CA ILE A 171 -16.86 26.54 16.08
C ILE A 171 -17.97 25.98 15.19
N VAL A 172 -19.20 26.03 15.71
CA VAL A 172 -20.40 25.50 15.03
C VAL A 172 -21.12 26.63 14.32
N THR A 173 -21.25 26.53 13.00
CA THR A 173 -22.10 27.38 12.17
C THR A 173 -23.44 26.68 11.96
N VAL A 174 -24.51 27.30 12.40
CA VAL A 174 -25.88 26.85 12.17
C VAL A 174 -26.46 27.64 11.00
N ALA A 175 -26.79 26.95 9.92
CA ALA A 175 -27.28 27.54 8.69
C ALA A 175 -28.72 27.10 8.38
N THR A 176 -29.38 27.84 7.49
CA THR A 176 -30.72 27.46 6.97
C THR A 176 -30.66 26.17 6.17
N ASP A 177 -29.53 25.96 5.49
CA ASP A 177 -29.19 24.74 4.80
C ASP A 177 -27.74 24.36 5.12
N ALA A 178 -27.48 23.07 5.22
CA ALA A 178 -26.17 22.50 5.52
C ALA A 178 -25.85 21.30 4.63
N ASP A 179 -26.57 21.16 3.51
CA ASP A 179 -26.26 20.17 2.49
C ASP A 179 -25.02 20.62 1.72
N GLU A 180 -23.88 19.99 2.02
CA GLU A 180 -22.61 20.24 1.32
C GLU A 180 -22.37 19.25 0.18
N ARG A 181 -23.40 18.53 -0.30
CA ARG A 181 -23.24 17.61 -1.42
C ARG A 181 -22.91 18.35 -2.71
N ILE A 182 -21.99 17.79 -3.49
CA ILE A 182 -21.50 18.35 -4.76
C ILE A 182 -21.70 17.33 -5.91
N GLU A 183 -21.44 17.76 -7.15
CA GLU A 183 -21.44 16.86 -8.30
C GLU A 183 -20.46 15.70 -8.09
N HIS A 184 -20.95 14.49 -8.33
CA HIS A 184 -20.39 13.24 -7.82
C HIS A 184 -20.46 12.13 -8.85
N THR A 185 -20.70 12.47 -10.11
CA THR A 185 -20.51 11.57 -11.23
C THR A 185 -19.09 11.74 -11.80
N PRO A 186 -18.39 10.63 -12.11
CA PRO A 186 -17.14 10.70 -12.85
C PRO A 186 -17.32 11.45 -14.18
N LYS A 187 -16.36 12.29 -14.54
CA LYS A 187 -16.32 13.04 -15.79
C LYS A 187 -15.80 12.20 -16.95
N VAL A 188 -14.90 11.27 -16.66
CA VAL A 188 -14.33 10.32 -17.63
C VAL A 188 -14.34 8.92 -17.04
N TYR A 189 -14.43 7.92 -17.92
CA TYR A 189 -14.53 6.51 -17.53
C TYR A 189 -13.38 5.72 -18.11
N ALA A 190 -12.79 4.84 -17.29
CA ALA A 190 -11.87 3.83 -17.78
C ALA A 190 -12.63 2.83 -18.66
N PHE A 191 -11.96 2.29 -19.67
CA PHE A 191 -12.56 1.23 -20.48
C PHE A 191 -12.79 -0.02 -19.62
N LYS A 192 -14.03 -0.50 -19.62
CA LYS A 192 -14.36 -1.74 -18.94
C LYS A 192 -13.95 -2.94 -19.78
N GLY A 193 -13.50 -3.95 -19.07
CA GLY A 193 -13.44 -5.30 -19.56
C GLY A 193 -12.32 -5.55 -20.58
N GLN A 194 -12.58 -6.56 -21.41
CA GLN A 194 -11.84 -7.03 -22.57
C GLN A 194 -11.53 -6.02 -23.70
N SER A 195 -11.79 -4.73 -23.48
CA SER A 195 -11.70 -3.68 -24.50
C SER A 195 -10.27 -3.27 -24.82
N VAL A 196 -9.33 -3.47 -23.89
CA VAL A 196 -7.91 -3.14 -24.09
C VAL A 196 -7.05 -4.40 -23.97
N ARG A 197 -6.16 -4.60 -24.94
CA ARG A 197 -5.21 -5.72 -24.98
C ARG A 197 -3.80 -5.22 -25.05
N LEU A 198 -2.93 -5.73 -24.19
CA LEU A 198 -1.49 -5.47 -24.25
C LEU A 198 -0.85 -6.27 -25.39
N GLU A 199 0.19 -5.73 -25.99
CA GLU A 199 1.07 -6.52 -26.85
C GLU A 199 1.93 -7.46 -25.99
N ALA A 200 1.90 -8.76 -26.30
CA ALA A 200 2.51 -9.81 -25.47
C ALA A 200 4.04 -9.69 -25.34
N ASP A 201 4.71 -9.20 -26.37
CA ASP A 201 6.18 -9.13 -26.46
C ASP A 201 6.77 -7.84 -25.85
N THR A 202 6.00 -7.15 -25.00
CA THR A 202 6.44 -5.97 -24.24
C THR A 202 6.82 -6.32 -22.80
N GLU A 203 7.48 -5.43 -22.08
CA GLU A 203 7.80 -5.62 -20.66
C GLU A 203 6.54 -5.88 -19.80
N PHE A 204 5.44 -5.18 -20.08
CA PHE A 204 4.16 -5.35 -19.41
C PHE A 204 3.44 -6.63 -19.85
N GLY A 205 3.41 -6.92 -21.16
CA GLY A 205 2.82 -8.15 -21.68
C GLY A 205 3.52 -9.41 -21.18
N ALA A 206 4.86 -9.38 -21.11
CA ALA A 206 5.66 -10.48 -20.60
C ALA A 206 5.42 -10.71 -19.09
N ALA A 207 5.30 -9.64 -18.30
CA ALA A 207 4.96 -9.73 -16.88
C ALA A 207 3.56 -10.32 -16.66
N MET A 208 2.56 -9.82 -17.39
CA MET A 208 1.20 -10.36 -17.36
C MET A 208 1.18 -11.86 -17.73
N ASN A 209 1.95 -12.27 -18.75
CA ASN A 209 2.02 -13.67 -19.18
C ASN A 209 2.68 -14.59 -18.13
N ARG A 210 3.74 -14.15 -17.46
CA ARG A 210 4.35 -14.90 -16.34
C ARG A 210 3.38 -15.07 -15.19
N SER A 211 2.66 -14.01 -14.84
CA SER A 211 1.63 -14.06 -13.80
C SER A 211 0.48 -14.99 -14.18
N LEU A 212 0.08 -14.99 -15.45
CA LEU A 212 -0.93 -15.92 -15.98
C LEU A 212 -0.47 -17.38 -15.88
N GLU A 213 0.77 -17.67 -16.28
CA GLU A 213 1.36 -19.00 -16.17
C GLU A 213 1.39 -19.48 -14.71
N TYR A 214 1.76 -18.60 -13.78
CA TYR A 214 1.71 -18.90 -12.36
C TYR A 214 0.29 -19.23 -11.88
N LEU A 215 -0.71 -18.37 -12.14
CA LEU A 215 -2.10 -18.63 -11.72
C LEU A 215 -2.63 -19.96 -12.26
N LEU A 216 -2.30 -20.34 -13.49
CA LEU A 216 -2.70 -21.62 -14.07
C LEU A 216 -2.07 -22.83 -13.36
N SER A 217 -0.91 -22.65 -12.72
CA SER A 217 -0.20 -23.69 -11.98
C SER A 217 -0.65 -23.88 -10.53
N VAL A 218 -1.35 -22.89 -9.96
CA VAL A 218 -1.78 -22.91 -8.55
C VAL A 218 -2.77 -24.04 -8.27
N ASP A 219 -2.58 -24.74 -7.15
CA ASP A 219 -3.52 -25.72 -6.61
C ASP A 219 -4.71 -25.02 -5.93
N ASP A 220 -5.89 -25.09 -6.57
CA ASP A 220 -7.11 -24.46 -6.07
C ASP A 220 -7.60 -25.09 -4.75
N ASP A 221 -7.35 -26.40 -4.55
CA ASP A 221 -7.75 -27.06 -3.31
C ASP A 221 -6.86 -26.65 -2.13
N GLN A 222 -5.59 -26.30 -2.38
CA GLN A 222 -4.73 -25.67 -1.37
C GLN A 222 -5.26 -24.29 -0.96
N MET A 223 -5.70 -23.46 -1.91
CA MET A 223 -6.34 -22.16 -1.62
C MET A 223 -7.66 -22.28 -0.85
N LEU A 224 -8.31 -23.44 -0.88
CA LEU A 224 -9.55 -23.74 -0.14
C LEU A 224 -9.30 -24.40 1.22
N TYR A 225 -8.04 -24.78 1.54
CA TYR A 225 -7.70 -25.62 2.68
C TYR A 225 -8.29 -25.11 3.99
N ASN A 226 -7.98 -23.86 4.37
CA ASN A 226 -8.42 -23.31 5.65
C ASN A 226 -9.94 -23.07 5.72
N PHE A 227 -10.59 -22.74 4.60
CA PHE A 227 -12.05 -22.57 4.54
C PHE A 227 -12.78 -23.89 4.78
N ARG A 228 -12.27 -24.98 4.20
CA ARG A 228 -12.82 -26.32 4.41
C ARG A 228 -12.61 -26.78 5.84
N ILE A 229 -11.44 -26.55 6.43
CA ILE A 229 -11.20 -26.83 7.85
C ILE A 229 -12.19 -26.07 8.74
N ALA A 230 -12.38 -24.76 8.52
CA ALA A 230 -13.31 -23.95 9.29
C ALA A 230 -14.79 -24.39 9.10
N ALA A 231 -15.13 -24.94 7.94
CA ALA A 231 -16.46 -25.48 7.63
C ALA A 231 -16.65 -26.97 8.01
N ASN A 232 -15.65 -27.63 8.63
CA ASN A 232 -15.63 -29.08 8.88
C ASN A 232 -15.84 -29.94 7.60
N LEU A 233 -15.27 -29.52 6.47
CA LEU A 233 -15.31 -30.20 5.18
C LEU A 233 -13.96 -30.90 4.86
N ASP A 234 -14.01 -31.92 3.99
CA ASP A 234 -12.82 -32.62 3.51
C ASP A 234 -11.94 -31.70 2.67
N VAL A 235 -10.65 -31.60 3.02
CA VAL A 235 -9.63 -30.82 2.29
C VAL A 235 -9.21 -31.44 0.96
N LYS A 236 -9.78 -32.59 0.57
CA LYS A 236 -9.52 -33.31 -0.70
C LYS A 236 -8.04 -33.68 -0.90
N GLY A 237 -7.34 -33.93 0.20
CA GLY A 237 -5.91 -34.25 0.18
C GLY A 237 -4.98 -33.07 -0.09
N ALA A 238 -5.50 -31.83 -0.14
CA ALA A 238 -4.69 -30.64 -0.31
C ALA A 238 -3.69 -30.45 0.83
N LYS A 239 -2.54 -29.87 0.50
CA LYS A 239 -1.55 -29.46 1.50
C LYS A 239 -2.04 -28.23 2.25
N PRO A 240 -1.65 -28.03 3.52
CA PRO A 240 -1.87 -26.78 4.21
C PRO A 240 -1.25 -25.60 3.46
N MET A 241 -1.85 -24.42 3.62
CA MET A 241 -1.22 -23.16 3.24
C MET A 241 -0.02 -22.85 4.14
N THR A 242 0.85 -21.93 3.73
CA THR A 242 2.08 -21.53 4.44
C THR A 242 2.08 -20.06 4.82
N GLY A 243 3.08 -19.62 5.61
CA GLY A 243 3.29 -18.22 5.93
C GLY A 243 2.10 -17.59 6.68
N TRP A 244 1.66 -16.41 6.25
CA TRP A 244 0.55 -15.69 6.89
C TRP A 244 -0.83 -16.34 6.64
N ASP A 245 -0.89 -17.32 5.73
CA ASP A 245 -2.05 -18.17 5.49
C ASP A 245 -1.93 -19.55 6.17
N ALA A 246 -0.86 -19.83 6.93
CA ALA A 246 -0.72 -21.10 7.65
C ALA A 246 -1.91 -21.34 8.62
N PRO A 247 -2.29 -22.60 8.90
CA PRO A 247 -3.45 -22.91 9.76
C PRO A 247 -3.43 -22.24 11.14
N GLU A 248 -2.26 -22.07 11.72
CA GLU A 248 -2.00 -21.42 13.00
C GLU A 248 -2.05 -19.88 12.95
N CYS A 249 -1.98 -19.28 11.75
CA CYS A 249 -2.00 -17.84 11.59
C CYS A 249 -3.43 -17.28 11.65
N ASN A 250 -3.57 -16.07 12.19
CA ASN A 250 -4.84 -15.38 12.33
C ASN A 250 -5.24 -14.57 11.09
N LEU A 251 -4.34 -14.35 10.14
CA LEU A 251 -4.63 -13.67 8.88
C LEU A 251 -5.17 -14.61 7.79
N LYS A 252 -5.11 -15.93 8.00
CA LYS A 252 -5.48 -16.96 7.02
C LYS A 252 -6.81 -16.69 6.32
N GLY A 253 -6.86 -17.01 5.04
CA GLY A 253 -7.95 -16.74 4.11
C GLY A 253 -7.76 -15.48 3.26
N HIS A 254 -6.82 -14.60 3.62
CA HIS A 254 -6.62 -13.34 2.89
C HIS A 254 -6.03 -13.58 1.49
N THR A 255 -5.09 -14.50 1.33
CA THR A 255 -4.52 -14.84 0.01
C THR A 255 -5.58 -15.47 -0.90
N THR A 256 -6.48 -16.29 -0.36
CA THR A 256 -7.61 -16.84 -1.13
C THR A 256 -8.52 -15.72 -1.67
N GLY A 257 -8.77 -14.67 -0.88
CA GLY A 257 -9.51 -13.49 -1.33
C GLY A 257 -8.81 -12.77 -2.50
N HIS A 258 -7.50 -12.51 -2.36
CA HIS A 258 -6.68 -11.95 -3.44
C HIS A 258 -6.64 -12.84 -4.69
N TYR A 259 -6.57 -14.15 -4.50
CA TYR A 259 -6.56 -15.12 -5.60
C TYR A 259 -7.86 -15.08 -6.43
N LEU A 260 -9.02 -14.88 -5.78
CA LEU A 260 -10.28 -14.65 -6.49
C LEU A 260 -10.23 -13.38 -7.36
N SER A 261 -9.75 -12.26 -6.80
CA SER A 261 -9.55 -11.01 -7.56
C SER A 261 -8.57 -11.23 -8.71
N ALA A 262 -7.45 -11.91 -8.48
CA ALA A 262 -6.43 -12.21 -9.49
C ALA A 262 -7.00 -13.06 -10.64
N LEU A 263 -7.80 -14.09 -10.36
CA LEU A 263 -8.47 -14.89 -11.39
C LEU A 263 -9.47 -14.05 -12.20
N ALA A 264 -10.25 -13.19 -11.55
CA ALA A 264 -11.20 -12.32 -12.22
C ALA A 264 -10.50 -11.27 -13.12
N LEU A 265 -9.44 -10.63 -12.61
CA LEU A 265 -8.60 -9.69 -13.35
C LEU A 265 -7.89 -10.39 -14.52
N ALA A 266 -7.32 -11.57 -14.31
CA ALA A 266 -6.69 -12.35 -15.37
C ALA A 266 -7.67 -12.77 -16.47
N TYR A 267 -8.89 -13.21 -16.09
CA TYR A 267 -9.95 -13.51 -17.05
C TYR A 267 -10.24 -12.30 -17.94
N ASP A 268 -10.34 -11.11 -17.34
CA ASP A 268 -10.63 -9.89 -18.08
C ASP A 268 -9.46 -9.45 -18.98
N ALA A 269 -8.25 -9.37 -18.42
CA ALA A 269 -7.03 -8.92 -19.07
C ALA A 269 -6.64 -9.78 -20.29
N THR A 270 -6.94 -11.08 -20.23
CA THR A 270 -6.60 -12.05 -21.29
C THR A 270 -7.68 -12.22 -22.36
N GLY A 271 -8.86 -11.63 -22.18
CA GLY A 271 -9.95 -11.79 -23.13
C GLY A 271 -10.79 -13.01 -22.95
N GLY A 272 -10.92 -13.43 -21.70
CA GLY A 272 -11.85 -14.45 -21.30
C GLY A 272 -11.22 -15.84 -21.32
N ASN A 273 -9.97 -15.95 -20.86
CA ASN A 273 -9.28 -17.24 -20.77
C ASN A 273 -10.14 -18.26 -20.01
N LEU A 274 -10.56 -19.32 -20.71
CA LEU A 274 -11.52 -20.30 -20.19
C LEU A 274 -10.92 -21.18 -19.09
N ALA A 275 -9.61 -21.40 -19.06
CA ALA A 275 -8.96 -22.17 -17.99
C ALA A 275 -8.98 -21.37 -16.69
N ILE A 276 -8.68 -20.07 -16.74
CA ILE A 276 -8.82 -19.17 -15.59
C ILE A 276 -10.28 -19.11 -15.13
N LYS A 277 -11.23 -19.01 -16.07
CA LYS A 277 -12.66 -19.05 -15.73
C LYS A 277 -13.06 -20.33 -14.99
N ALA A 278 -12.56 -21.48 -15.44
CA ALA A 278 -12.86 -22.77 -14.79
C ALA A 278 -12.35 -22.82 -13.35
N LYS A 279 -11.14 -22.33 -13.09
CA LYS A 279 -10.57 -22.23 -11.74
C LYS A 279 -11.39 -21.29 -10.86
N MET A 280 -11.75 -20.13 -11.37
CA MET A 280 -12.60 -19.16 -10.67
C MET A 280 -13.99 -19.75 -10.32
N ASP A 281 -14.67 -20.36 -11.29
CA ASP A 281 -15.99 -20.95 -11.07
C ASP A 281 -15.93 -22.12 -10.06
N TYR A 282 -14.84 -22.89 -10.05
CA TYR A 282 -14.57 -23.92 -9.04
C TYR A 282 -14.41 -23.33 -7.64
N MET A 283 -13.56 -22.30 -7.49
CA MET A 283 -13.35 -21.62 -6.21
C MET A 283 -14.65 -21.06 -5.64
N ILE A 284 -15.46 -20.39 -6.47
CA ILE A 284 -16.76 -19.83 -6.06
C ILE A 284 -17.72 -20.95 -5.62
N ALA A 285 -17.79 -22.06 -6.35
CA ALA A 285 -18.66 -23.17 -6.00
C ALA A 285 -18.28 -23.77 -4.63
N GLU A 286 -17.00 -24.04 -4.40
CA GLU A 286 -16.49 -24.66 -3.18
C GLU A 286 -16.56 -23.73 -1.96
N LEU A 287 -16.25 -22.44 -2.13
CA LEU A 287 -16.47 -21.43 -1.08
C LEU A 287 -17.95 -21.26 -0.75
N GLY A 288 -18.83 -21.34 -1.76
CA GLY A 288 -20.28 -21.32 -1.57
C GLY A 288 -20.78 -22.51 -0.73
N LEU A 289 -20.20 -23.70 -0.92
CA LEU A 289 -20.46 -24.86 -0.05
C LEU A 289 -20.01 -24.58 1.38
N CYS A 290 -18.81 -24.03 1.57
CA CYS A 290 -18.30 -23.65 2.90
C CYS A 290 -19.24 -22.64 3.59
N GLN A 291 -19.66 -21.59 2.89
CA GLN A 291 -20.57 -20.57 3.45
C GLN A 291 -21.93 -21.16 3.86
N ASN A 292 -22.48 -22.09 3.06
CA ASN A 292 -23.74 -22.74 3.40
C ASN A 292 -23.59 -23.63 4.64
N VAL A 293 -22.54 -24.46 4.71
CA VAL A 293 -22.31 -25.36 5.86
C VAL A 293 -22.01 -24.59 7.13
N MET A 294 -21.17 -23.54 7.05
CA MET A 294 -20.88 -22.67 8.20
C MET A 294 -22.15 -22.09 8.80
N SER A 295 -23.15 -21.72 8.00
CA SER A 295 -24.41 -21.17 8.50
C SER A 295 -25.25 -22.14 9.34
N GLU A 296 -24.94 -23.44 9.29
CA GLU A 296 -25.60 -24.49 10.07
C GLU A 296 -24.79 -24.92 11.31
N LEU A 297 -23.52 -24.47 11.42
CA LEU A 297 -22.64 -24.82 12.52
C LEU A 297 -22.90 -23.96 13.77
N PRO A 298 -22.80 -24.52 14.99
CA PRO A 298 -22.90 -23.74 16.22
C PRO A 298 -21.85 -22.63 16.28
N GLY A 299 -22.27 -21.41 16.68
CA GLY A 299 -21.36 -20.26 16.84
C GLY A 299 -21.17 -19.41 15.58
N TYR A 300 -21.83 -19.77 14.48
CA TYR A 300 -21.81 -19.00 13.23
C TYR A 300 -23.18 -18.37 12.95
N HIS A 301 -23.17 -17.15 12.45
CA HIS A 301 -24.37 -16.46 12.01
C HIS A 301 -24.54 -16.59 10.50
N GLN A 302 -25.79 -16.60 10.05
CA GLN A 302 -26.15 -16.74 8.64
C GLN A 302 -25.34 -15.80 7.74
N GLY A 303 -24.81 -16.34 6.64
CA GLY A 303 -24.10 -15.57 5.61
C GLY A 303 -22.61 -15.37 5.86
N PHE A 304 -22.10 -15.71 7.04
CA PHE A 304 -20.67 -15.64 7.34
C PHE A 304 -19.83 -16.58 6.46
N LEU A 305 -18.67 -16.10 6.04
CA LEU A 305 -17.64 -16.87 5.34
C LEU A 305 -16.27 -16.31 5.69
N SER A 306 -15.39 -17.14 6.24
CA SER A 306 -13.97 -16.84 6.47
C SER A 306 -13.20 -18.16 6.63
N ALA A 307 -11.88 -18.11 6.60
CA ALA A 307 -10.99 -19.24 6.90
C ALA A 307 -10.80 -19.49 8.42
N TYR A 308 -11.57 -18.80 9.25
CA TYR A 308 -11.63 -18.93 10.72
C TYR A 308 -13.05 -18.59 11.22
N SER A 309 -13.32 -18.86 12.50
CA SER A 309 -14.62 -18.59 13.15
C SER A 309 -14.88 -17.10 13.40
N GLU A 310 -16.10 -16.74 13.85
CA GLU A 310 -16.41 -15.35 14.23
C GLU A 310 -15.65 -14.82 15.46
N GLU A 311 -14.82 -15.64 16.11
CA GLU A 311 -14.14 -15.32 17.37
C GLU A 311 -13.27 -14.07 17.29
N GLN A 312 -12.49 -13.89 16.21
CA GLN A 312 -11.64 -12.71 16.06
C GLN A 312 -12.45 -11.41 16.03
N PHE A 313 -13.67 -11.44 15.47
CA PHE A 313 -14.56 -10.29 15.46
C PHE A 313 -15.14 -10.01 16.85
N ASN A 314 -15.50 -11.06 17.60
CA ASN A 314 -15.95 -10.94 18.99
C ASN A 314 -14.86 -10.33 19.89
N LEU A 315 -13.60 -10.71 19.66
CA LEU A 315 -12.45 -10.20 20.40
C LEU A 315 -12.08 -8.76 20.01
N LEU A 316 -12.22 -8.40 18.73
CA LEU A 316 -12.02 -7.03 18.26
C LEU A 316 -13.03 -6.06 18.89
N GLU A 317 -14.29 -6.48 19.01
CA GLU A 317 -15.34 -5.70 19.69
C GLU A 317 -15.05 -5.46 21.18
N GLN A 318 -14.18 -6.28 21.77
CA GLN A 318 -13.64 -6.13 23.13
C GLN A 318 -12.27 -5.45 23.17
N TYR A 319 -11.85 -4.85 22.05
CA TYR A 319 -10.59 -4.13 21.87
C TYR A 319 -9.32 -4.99 22.05
N THR A 320 -9.42 -6.28 21.75
CA THR A 320 -8.25 -7.17 21.75
C THR A 320 -7.24 -6.69 20.70
N THR A 321 -5.97 -6.60 21.09
CA THR A 321 -4.90 -6.06 20.24
C THR A 321 -4.15 -7.18 19.49
N TYR A 322 -3.40 -6.78 18.47
CA TYR A 322 -2.37 -7.61 17.86
C TYR A 322 -1.29 -7.99 18.91
N PRO A 323 -0.68 -9.20 18.84
CA PRO A 323 -0.89 -10.28 17.87
C PRO A 323 -1.97 -11.31 18.23
N THR A 324 -2.71 -11.12 19.34
CA THR A 324 -3.74 -12.08 19.77
C THR A 324 -4.83 -12.31 18.72
N ILE A 325 -5.22 -11.25 18.01
CA ILE A 325 -6.00 -11.31 16.77
C ILE A 325 -5.25 -10.57 15.66
N TRP A 326 -5.60 -10.82 14.40
CA TRP A 326 -4.94 -10.16 13.27
C TRP A 326 -5.95 -9.74 12.21
N ALA A 327 -6.19 -8.42 12.13
CA ALA A 327 -6.93 -7.73 11.06
C ALA A 327 -8.15 -8.49 10.50
N PRO A 328 -9.15 -8.89 11.33
CA PRO A 328 -10.21 -9.77 10.88
C PRO A 328 -11.10 -9.17 9.78
N TYR A 329 -11.28 -7.84 9.78
CA TYR A 329 -12.02 -7.13 8.71
C TYR A 329 -11.18 -6.92 7.45
N TYR A 330 -9.84 -6.87 7.53
CA TYR A 330 -8.98 -6.85 6.35
C TYR A 330 -9.14 -8.15 5.53
N THR A 331 -9.08 -9.29 6.20
CA THR A 331 -9.25 -10.60 5.54
C THR A 331 -10.64 -10.72 4.94
N LEU A 332 -11.67 -10.31 5.68
CA LEU A 332 -13.04 -10.28 5.18
C LEU A 332 -13.18 -9.38 3.94
N HIS A 333 -12.52 -8.22 3.94
CA HIS A 333 -12.48 -7.33 2.78
C HIS A 333 -11.90 -8.04 1.56
N LYS A 334 -10.78 -8.75 1.67
CA LYS A 334 -10.19 -9.47 0.52
C LYS A 334 -11.13 -10.52 -0.05
N ILE A 335 -11.83 -11.27 0.82
CA ILE A 335 -12.83 -12.25 0.40
C ILE A 335 -13.98 -11.55 -0.33
N MET A 336 -14.55 -10.49 0.25
CA MET A 336 -15.67 -9.76 -0.36
C MET A 336 -15.28 -9.08 -1.68
N ALA A 337 -14.08 -8.49 -1.76
CA ALA A 337 -13.55 -7.87 -2.98
C ALA A 337 -13.38 -8.92 -4.08
N GLY A 338 -12.74 -10.05 -3.79
CA GLY A 338 -12.58 -11.15 -4.74
C GLY A 338 -13.92 -11.74 -5.23
N LEU A 339 -14.91 -11.88 -4.35
CA LEU A 339 -16.26 -12.28 -4.75
C LEU A 339 -16.92 -11.24 -5.67
N LEU A 340 -16.75 -9.96 -5.36
CA LEU A 340 -17.33 -8.89 -6.16
C LEU A 340 -16.66 -8.77 -7.53
N ASP A 341 -15.33 -8.92 -7.60
CA ASP A 341 -14.57 -8.93 -8.85
C ASP A 341 -14.97 -10.11 -9.74
N CYS A 342 -15.15 -11.31 -9.18
CA CYS A 342 -15.68 -12.47 -9.91
C CYS A 342 -17.05 -12.18 -10.56
N TYR A 343 -17.88 -11.33 -9.93
CA TYR A 343 -19.14 -10.88 -10.51
C TYR A 343 -18.94 -9.78 -11.55
N THR A 344 -18.23 -8.69 -11.22
CA THR A 344 -18.14 -7.50 -12.07
C THR A 344 -17.31 -7.73 -13.33
N LEU A 345 -16.26 -8.56 -13.26
CA LEU A 345 -15.33 -8.81 -14.37
C LEU A 345 -15.66 -10.10 -15.15
N ALA A 346 -16.28 -11.09 -14.51
CA ALA A 346 -16.50 -12.40 -15.11
C ALA A 346 -17.96 -12.89 -15.07
N GLY A 347 -18.89 -12.08 -14.54
CA GLY A 347 -20.33 -12.34 -14.58
C GLY A 347 -20.79 -13.50 -13.68
N ASN A 348 -20.02 -13.88 -12.65
CA ASN A 348 -20.39 -14.97 -11.76
C ASN A 348 -21.45 -14.52 -10.73
N ASN A 349 -22.72 -14.82 -11.01
CA ASN A 349 -23.85 -14.43 -10.15
C ASN A 349 -23.83 -15.09 -8.76
N ASN A 350 -23.25 -16.29 -8.62
CA ASN A 350 -23.16 -16.95 -7.31
C ASN A 350 -22.20 -16.18 -6.39
N ALA A 351 -21.12 -15.62 -6.94
CA ALA A 351 -20.20 -14.78 -6.21
C ALA A 351 -20.90 -13.54 -5.63
N LEU A 352 -21.76 -12.88 -6.42
CA LEU A 352 -22.58 -11.76 -5.94
C LEU A 352 -23.52 -12.19 -4.80
N VAL A 353 -24.21 -13.32 -4.92
CA VAL A 353 -25.10 -13.84 -3.87
C VAL A 353 -24.34 -14.07 -2.56
N MET A 354 -23.13 -14.65 -2.64
CA MET A 354 -22.28 -14.86 -1.47
C MET A 354 -21.83 -13.54 -0.84
N CYS A 355 -21.46 -12.55 -1.67
CA CYS A 355 -21.05 -11.22 -1.21
C CYS A 355 -22.21 -10.45 -0.55
N ILE A 356 -23.43 -10.56 -1.10
CA ILE A 356 -24.67 -10.03 -0.49
C ILE A 356 -24.86 -10.57 0.93
N ARG A 357 -24.73 -11.89 1.10
CA ARG A 357 -24.88 -12.54 2.42
C ARG A 357 -23.82 -12.09 3.43
N LEU A 358 -22.59 -11.87 2.98
CA LEU A 358 -21.54 -11.26 3.79
C LEU A 358 -21.85 -9.81 4.16
N GLY A 359 -22.33 -9.01 3.19
CA GLY A 359 -22.78 -7.64 3.44
C GLY A 359 -23.90 -7.55 4.49
N ASP A 360 -24.89 -8.46 4.41
CA ASP A 360 -25.95 -8.60 5.41
C ASP A 360 -25.43 -9.00 6.79
N TRP A 361 -24.43 -9.88 6.84
CA TRP A 361 -23.75 -10.25 8.09
C TRP A 361 -23.01 -9.05 8.70
N VAL A 362 -22.21 -8.32 7.91
CA VAL A 362 -21.47 -7.14 8.37
C VAL A 362 -22.43 -6.06 8.89
N HIS A 363 -23.48 -5.74 8.14
CA HIS A 363 -24.48 -4.76 8.55
C HIS A 363 -25.16 -5.13 9.87
N ARG A 364 -25.65 -6.38 9.99
CA ARG A 364 -26.31 -6.84 11.22
C ARG A 364 -25.39 -6.75 12.42
N ARG A 365 -24.11 -7.12 12.26
CA ARG A 365 -23.13 -7.10 13.33
C ARG A 365 -22.78 -5.67 13.77
N LEU A 366 -22.31 -4.83 12.83
CA LEU A 366 -21.82 -3.50 13.15
C LEU A 366 -22.92 -2.50 13.55
N SER A 367 -24.17 -2.72 13.12
CA SER A 367 -25.31 -1.88 13.53
C SER A 367 -25.64 -1.98 15.02
N GLN A 368 -25.18 -3.02 15.73
CA GLN A 368 -25.39 -3.16 17.18
C GLN A 368 -24.35 -2.40 18.02
N LEU A 369 -23.26 -1.94 17.41
CA LEU A 369 -22.18 -1.26 18.11
C LEU A 369 -22.44 0.26 18.17
N SER A 370 -21.95 0.94 19.20
CA SER A 370 -22.00 2.41 19.24
C SER A 370 -20.98 3.02 18.26
N LYS A 371 -21.14 4.30 17.91
CA LYS A 371 -20.14 5.00 17.09
C LYS A 371 -18.78 5.00 17.78
N GLU A 372 -18.75 5.27 19.07
CA GLU A 372 -17.54 5.33 19.89
C GLU A 372 -16.82 3.98 19.95
N GLN A 373 -17.56 2.88 20.10
CA GLN A 373 -16.99 1.53 20.07
C GLN A 373 -16.35 1.23 18.71
N ARG A 374 -17.01 1.57 17.61
CA ARG A 374 -16.45 1.40 16.25
C ARG A 374 -15.21 2.25 16.03
N GLN A 375 -15.24 3.54 16.39
CA GLN A 375 -14.05 4.41 16.30
C GLN A 375 -12.86 3.84 17.07
N LYS A 376 -13.11 3.32 18.28
CA LYS A 376 -12.06 2.71 19.07
C LYS A 376 -11.49 1.45 18.41
N MET A 377 -12.34 0.59 17.83
CA MET A 377 -11.89 -0.59 17.07
C MET A 377 -10.96 -0.21 15.93
N TRP A 378 -11.36 0.74 15.08
CA TRP A 378 -10.59 1.17 13.90
C TRP A 378 -9.28 1.87 14.24
N SER A 379 -9.19 2.39 15.47
CA SER A 379 -7.99 3.05 15.98
C SER A 379 -6.89 2.10 16.45
N LEU A 380 -7.16 0.79 16.53
CA LEU A 380 -6.19 -0.21 16.98
C LEU A 380 -5.19 -0.54 15.86
N TYR A 381 -3.90 -0.48 16.19
CA TYR A 381 -2.82 -0.89 15.29
C TYR A 381 -2.97 -2.36 14.88
N ILE A 382 -3.01 -2.63 13.56
CA ILE A 382 -3.19 -3.93 12.90
C ILE A 382 -4.51 -4.65 13.22
N ALA A 383 -4.87 -4.85 14.49
CA ALA A 383 -6.11 -5.50 14.88
C ALA A 383 -7.36 -4.77 14.36
N GLY A 384 -7.30 -3.44 14.32
CA GLY A 384 -8.36 -2.57 13.79
C GLY A 384 -8.33 -2.40 12.27
N GLU A 385 -7.36 -2.97 11.58
CA GLU A 385 -7.26 -2.85 10.13
C GLU A 385 -8.44 -3.55 9.43
N PHE A 386 -9.09 -2.80 8.54
CA PHE A 386 -10.25 -3.27 7.77
C PHE A 386 -10.05 -3.19 6.25
N GLY A 387 -8.86 -2.80 5.78
CA GLY A 387 -8.60 -2.56 4.36
C GLY A 387 -9.67 -1.64 3.74
N GLY A 388 -10.23 -2.03 2.60
CA GLY A 388 -11.29 -1.31 1.88
C GLY A 388 -12.70 -1.86 2.17
N MET A 389 -13.03 -2.21 3.41
CA MET A 389 -14.39 -2.64 3.76
C MET A 389 -15.46 -1.59 3.38
N ASN A 390 -15.16 -0.31 3.58
CA ASN A 390 -16.01 0.79 3.15
C ASN A 390 -16.16 0.84 1.61
N GLU A 391 -15.09 0.54 0.87
CA GLU A 391 -15.11 0.45 -0.59
C GLU A 391 -16.04 -0.68 -1.08
N VAL A 392 -15.80 -1.91 -0.63
CA VAL A 392 -16.53 -3.09 -1.14
C VAL A 392 -18.02 -3.04 -0.79
N LEU A 393 -18.36 -2.53 0.40
CA LEU A 393 -19.75 -2.34 0.82
C LEU A 393 -20.44 -1.23 0.02
N THR A 394 -19.72 -0.16 -0.31
CA THR A 394 -20.27 0.90 -1.16
C THR A 394 -20.47 0.42 -2.59
N ASN A 395 -19.53 -0.33 -3.15
CA ASN A 395 -19.70 -0.96 -4.46
C ASN A 395 -20.90 -1.93 -4.46
N LEU A 396 -21.09 -2.70 -3.38
CA LEU A 396 -22.25 -3.57 -3.22
C LEU A 396 -23.57 -2.76 -3.14
N TYR A 397 -23.57 -1.59 -2.49
CA TYR A 397 -24.69 -0.64 -2.54
C TYR A 397 -24.94 -0.15 -3.96
N LEU A 398 -23.92 0.29 -4.70
CA LEU A 398 -24.09 0.79 -6.07
C LEU A 398 -24.69 -0.27 -7.00
N ILE A 399 -24.38 -1.56 -6.79
CA ILE A 399 -24.93 -2.68 -7.56
C ILE A 399 -26.37 -3.02 -7.13
N THR A 400 -26.64 -3.09 -5.83
CA THR A 400 -27.90 -3.65 -5.30
C THR A 400 -28.94 -2.61 -4.93
N GLN A 401 -28.53 -1.35 -4.77
CA GLN A 401 -29.30 -0.22 -4.25
C GLN A 401 -29.84 -0.43 -2.81
N ASN A 402 -29.30 -1.41 -2.06
CA ASN A 402 -29.68 -1.66 -0.67
C ASN A 402 -28.93 -0.73 0.28
N ARG A 403 -29.64 0.24 0.89
CA ARG A 403 -29.05 1.27 1.78
C ARG A 403 -28.42 0.70 3.04
N ASN A 404 -28.72 -0.54 3.44
CA ASN A 404 -28.03 -1.18 4.55
C ASN A 404 -26.53 -1.32 4.29
N TYR A 405 -26.11 -1.55 3.04
CA TYR A 405 -24.69 -1.66 2.70
C TYR A 405 -24.00 -0.30 2.72
N LEU A 406 -24.68 0.76 2.29
CA LEU A 406 -24.18 2.13 2.42
C LEU A 406 -24.03 2.53 3.90
N ALA A 407 -25.02 2.20 4.74
CA ALA A 407 -24.91 2.41 6.18
C ALA A 407 -23.76 1.60 6.79
N ALA A 408 -23.60 0.33 6.38
CA ALA A 408 -22.50 -0.52 6.81
C ALA A 408 -21.13 0.03 6.38
N ALA A 409 -21.00 0.58 5.18
CA ALA A 409 -19.78 1.22 4.71
C ALA A 409 -19.38 2.39 5.62
N LYS A 410 -20.33 3.25 6.00
CA LYS A 410 -20.10 4.38 6.94
C LYS A 410 -19.78 3.94 8.37
N TYR A 411 -20.11 2.72 8.78
CA TYR A 411 -19.69 2.19 10.07
C TYR A 411 -18.16 2.02 10.17
N PHE A 412 -17.44 2.01 9.04
CA PHE A 412 -15.99 1.98 8.96
C PHE A 412 -15.33 3.37 8.88
N ASP A 413 -16.09 4.46 9.05
CA ASP A 413 -15.48 5.79 9.12
C ASP A 413 -14.45 5.83 10.25
N ASN A 414 -13.22 6.26 9.93
CA ASN A 414 -12.12 6.34 10.87
C ASN A 414 -11.73 7.81 11.04
N GLU A 415 -12.23 8.45 12.10
CA GLU A 415 -12.05 9.89 12.29
C GLU A 415 -10.58 10.27 12.50
N LYS A 416 -9.74 9.38 13.04
CA LYS A 416 -8.29 9.62 13.15
C LYS A 416 -7.62 9.87 11.79
N LEU A 417 -8.16 9.27 10.73
CA LEU A 417 -7.67 9.44 9.37
C LEU A 417 -8.46 10.51 8.61
N PHE A 418 -9.79 10.41 8.58
CA PHE A 418 -10.61 11.27 7.70
C PHE A 418 -10.70 12.71 8.19
N PHE A 419 -10.71 12.94 9.51
CA PHE A 419 -10.87 14.29 10.05
C PHE A 419 -9.69 15.22 9.70
N PRO A 420 -8.42 14.85 9.89
CA PRO A 420 -7.30 15.72 9.50
C PRO A 420 -7.24 15.95 7.99
N MET A 421 -7.54 14.92 7.20
CA MET A 421 -7.47 14.98 5.74
C MET A 421 -8.52 15.93 5.15
N LYS A 422 -9.75 15.93 5.67
CA LYS A 422 -10.76 16.92 5.22
C LYS A 422 -10.39 18.36 5.61
N GLU A 423 -9.64 18.55 6.70
CA GLU A 423 -9.14 19.86 7.14
C GLU A 423 -7.85 20.28 6.42
N ASN A 424 -7.38 19.47 5.46
CA ASN A 424 -6.12 19.64 4.74
C ASN A 424 -4.91 19.76 5.71
N MET A 425 -4.89 18.90 6.73
CA MET A 425 -3.80 18.82 7.70
C MET A 425 -3.15 17.44 7.66
N ASP A 426 -1.89 17.40 7.21
CA ASP A 426 -1.10 16.17 7.22
C ASP A 426 -0.79 15.72 8.66
N THR A 427 -1.33 14.55 9.03
CA THR A 427 -1.05 13.85 10.29
C THR A 427 -0.66 12.39 10.01
N LEU A 428 -0.11 12.10 8.83
CA LEU A 428 0.16 10.74 8.36
C LEU A 428 1.41 10.14 9.00
N GLY A 429 2.34 10.96 9.50
CA GLY A 429 3.54 10.48 10.18
C GLY A 429 3.20 9.42 11.24
N ASP A 430 3.90 8.28 11.17
CA ASP A 430 3.69 7.09 12.00
C ASP A 430 2.32 6.39 11.85
N MET A 431 1.57 6.69 10.79
CA MET A 431 0.44 5.84 10.37
C MET A 431 0.94 4.72 9.46
N HIS A 432 0.44 3.50 9.68
CA HIS A 432 0.68 2.39 8.76
C HIS A 432 0.06 2.69 7.39
N ALA A 433 0.90 2.80 6.35
CA ALA A 433 0.48 3.31 5.05
C ALA A 433 -0.62 2.46 4.41
N ASN A 434 -0.35 1.16 4.24
CA ASN A 434 -1.28 0.25 3.57
C ASN A 434 -2.57 -0.02 4.38
N GLN A 435 -2.55 0.13 5.71
CA GLN A 435 -3.78 0.08 6.52
C GLN A 435 -4.74 1.23 6.18
N HIS A 436 -4.21 2.41 5.82
CA HIS A 436 -5.01 3.64 5.67
C HIS A 436 -5.33 4.02 4.22
N ILE A 437 -4.45 3.75 3.24
CA ILE A 437 -4.72 4.08 1.83
C ILE A 437 -6.03 3.46 1.31
N PRO A 438 -6.36 2.17 1.54
CA PRO A 438 -7.63 1.58 1.10
C PRO A 438 -8.87 2.27 1.66
N GLN A 439 -8.78 2.86 2.86
CA GLN A 439 -9.88 3.58 3.48
C GLN A 439 -10.23 4.83 2.66
N MET A 440 -9.24 5.49 2.06
CA MET A 440 -9.43 6.63 1.15
C MET A 440 -10.07 6.22 -0.17
N ILE A 441 -9.75 5.04 -0.69
CA ILE A 441 -10.44 4.49 -1.87
C ILE A 441 -11.93 4.32 -1.55
N GLY A 442 -12.25 3.77 -0.38
CA GLY A 442 -13.64 3.65 0.05
C GLY A 442 -14.33 4.97 0.36
N ALA A 443 -13.61 5.99 0.86
CA ALA A 443 -14.14 7.35 1.01
C ALA A 443 -14.54 7.94 -0.35
N LEU A 444 -13.71 7.74 -1.39
CA LEU A 444 -14.07 8.19 -2.74
C LEU A 444 -15.29 7.47 -3.29
N LYS A 445 -15.48 6.18 -2.98
CA LYS A 445 -16.71 5.45 -3.33
C LYS A 445 -17.93 5.94 -2.55
N LEU A 446 -17.79 6.30 -1.27
CA LEU A 446 -18.85 6.93 -0.50
C LEU A 446 -19.26 8.28 -1.11
N PHE A 447 -18.28 9.04 -1.61
CA PHE A 447 -18.54 10.24 -2.40
C PHE A 447 -19.29 9.94 -3.70
N GLU A 448 -18.87 8.94 -4.48
CA GLU A 448 -19.59 8.50 -5.69
C GLU A 448 -21.07 8.13 -5.40
N ALA A 449 -21.34 7.58 -4.22
CA ALA A 449 -22.67 7.12 -3.84
C ALA A 449 -23.65 8.23 -3.42
N GLU A 450 -23.20 9.24 -2.66
CA GLU A 450 -24.10 10.27 -2.08
C GLU A 450 -23.64 11.71 -2.30
N GLY A 451 -22.45 11.95 -2.85
CA GLY A 451 -21.92 13.27 -3.20
C GLY A 451 -21.43 14.10 -2.02
N GLU A 452 -21.20 13.51 -0.85
CA GLU A 452 -20.72 14.21 0.35
C GLU A 452 -19.31 14.78 0.15
N LYS A 453 -19.22 16.11 0.02
CA LYS A 453 -17.97 16.83 -0.26
C LYS A 453 -16.84 16.51 0.72
N ALA A 454 -17.13 16.26 1.98
CA ALA A 454 -16.13 15.96 3.00
C ALA A 454 -15.26 14.74 2.65
N TYR A 455 -15.85 13.68 2.07
CA TYR A 455 -15.09 12.52 1.62
C TYR A 455 -14.20 12.87 0.42
N TYR A 456 -14.71 13.64 -0.56
CA TYR A 456 -13.93 14.04 -1.73
C TYR A 456 -12.72 14.91 -1.35
N GLU A 457 -12.92 15.91 -0.50
CA GLU A 457 -11.83 16.78 -0.02
C GLU A 457 -10.80 15.98 0.79
N ALA A 458 -11.23 15.07 1.68
CA ALA A 458 -10.32 14.22 2.43
C ALA A 458 -9.44 13.38 1.50
N VAL A 459 -10.03 12.75 0.48
CA VAL A 459 -9.30 11.92 -0.48
C VAL A 459 -8.32 12.73 -1.32
N LYS A 460 -8.77 13.88 -1.84
CA LYS A 460 -7.94 14.76 -2.66
C LYS A 460 -6.74 15.28 -1.86
N ASN A 461 -6.97 15.77 -0.66
CA ASN A 461 -5.91 16.27 0.22
C ASN A 461 -4.93 15.15 0.60
N PHE A 462 -5.44 13.97 0.96
CA PHE A 462 -4.61 12.80 1.24
C PHE A 462 -3.70 12.45 0.07
N TRP A 463 -4.24 12.40 -1.17
CA TRP A 463 -3.45 12.08 -2.35
C TRP A 463 -2.31 13.08 -2.57
N HIS A 464 -2.60 14.39 -2.43
CA HIS A 464 -1.58 15.44 -2.54
C HIS A 464 -0.50 15.29 -1.47
N MET A 465 -0.88 15.18 -0.20
CA MET A 465 0.08 14.99 0.91
C MET A 465 0.97 13.78 0.65
N VAL A 466 0.40 12.63 0.31
CA VAL A 466 1.16 11.40 0.10
C VAL A 466 2.12 11.51 -1.08
N THR A 467 1.66 12.02 -2.23
CA THR A 467 2.47 12.04 -3.45
C THR A 467 3.52 13.15 -3.48
N GLU A 468 3.30 14.25 -2.74
CA GLU A 468 4.21 15.39 -2.67
C GLU A 468 5.23 15.22 -1.53
N ASP A 469 4.80 14.75 -0.35
CA ASP A 469 5.64 14.78 0.85
C ASP A 469 6.11 13.40 1.35
N HIS A 470 5.44 12.30 0.99
CA HIS A 470 5.72 10.95 1.54
C HIS A 470 6.25 9.94 0.52
N ALA A 471 6.22 10.26 -0.77
CA ALA A 471 6.63 9.35 -1.83
C ALA A 471 8.14 9.44 -2.09
N TYR A 472 8.79 8.27 -2.16
CA TYR A 472 10.12 8.14 -2.77
C TYR A 472 10.03 8.45 -4.28
N GLN A 473 11.15 8.77 -4.92
CA GLN A 473 11.16 9.13 -6.36
C GLN A 473 10.65 8.00 -7.28
N ILE A 474 10.62 6.75 -6.83
CA ILE A 474 9.97 5.64 -7.58
C ILE A 474 8.43 5.64 -7.47
N GLY A 475 7.84 6.54 -6.69
CA GLY A 475 6.40 6.68 -6.44
C GLY A 475 5.87 5.86 -5.25
N GLY A 476 6.63 4.89 -4.76
CA GLY A 476 6.29 4.12 -3.57
C GLY A 476 6.43 4.93 -2.27
N VAL A 477 5.76 4.47 -1.21
CA VAL A 477 5.63 5.21 0.07
C VAL A 477 5.91 4.30 1.26
N GLY A 478 6.31 4.91 2.37
CA GLY A 478 6.49 4.25 3.66
C GLY A 478 7.84 3.58 3.86
N GLU A 479 8.25 3.47 5.11
CA GLU A 479 9.42 2.72 5.57
C GLU A 479 8.98 1.87 6.75
N THR A 480 9.36 0.60 6.76
CA THR A 480 8.82 -0.38 7.72
C THR A 480 7.28 -0.37 7.78
N GLU A 481 6.63 -0.21 6.62
CA GLU A 481 5.15 -0.12 6.43
C GLU A 481 4.51 1.18 6.94
N MET A 482 5.29 2.08 7.53
CA MET A 482 4.81 3.31 8.16
C MET A 482 5.12 4.52 7.28
N PHE A 483 4.17 5.43 7.14
CA PHE A 483 4.50 6.80 6.74
C PHE A 483 5.46 7.41 7.77
N LYS A 484 6.37 8.25 7.29
CA LYS A 484 7.33 8.97 8.13
C LYS A 484 6.99 10.45 8.13
N GLU A 485 7.81 11.30 8.74
CA GLU A 485 7.53 12.73 8.70
C GLU A 485 7.56 13.26 7.26
N PRO A 486 6.67 14.20 6.91
CA PRO A 486 6.59 14.76 5.56
C PRO A 486 7.94 15.36 5.14
N GLY A 487 8.35 15.07 3.91
CA GLY A 487 9.56 15.57 3.29
C GLY A 487 10.87 14.90 3.74
N ARG A 488 10.84 13.81 4.52
CA ARG A 488 12.04 13.12 5.04
C ARG A 488 12.48 11.91 4.19
N ILE A 489 12.67 12.10 2.89
CA ILE A 489 12.92 10.97 1.98
C ILE A 489 14.34 10.38 2.10
N ALA A 490 15.41 11.19 2.06
CA ALA A 490 16.79 10.70 2.18
C ALA A 490 17.06 10.08 3.56
N ALA A 491 16.44 10.62 4.61
CA ALA A 491 16.60 10.12 5.97
C ALA A 491 16.12 8.68 6.15
N TYR A 492 15.21 8.20 5.30
CA TYR A 492 14.59 6.88 5.41
C TYR A 492 14.89 5.97 4.20
N LEU A 493 16.02 6.17 3.50
CA LEU A 493 16.50 5.23 2.48
C LEU A 493 17.07 3.96 3.14
N THR A 494 16.20 3.00 3.45
CA THR A 494 16.52 1.71 4.10
C THR A 494 16.31 0.51 3.17
N ASP A 495 16.56 -0.70 3.68
CA ASP A 495 16.24 -1.96 3.01
C ASP A 495 14.75 -2.36 3.14
N LYS A 496 13.93 -1.55 3.85
CA LYS A 496 12.51 -1.78 4.11
C LYS A 496 11.63 -0.62 3.65
N THR A 497 12.07 0.07 2.62
CA THR A 497 11.33 1.15 1.98
C THR A 497 10.25 0.64 1.04
N ALA A 498 9.24 1.47 0.82
CA ALA A 498 8.26 1.36 -0.25
C ALA A 498 7.60 -0.04 -0.30
N GLU A 499 6.63 -0.28 0.58
CA GLU A 499 5.80 -1.49 0.51
C GLU A 499 5.02 -1.53 -0.82
N THR A 500 5.01 -2.68 -1.49
CA THR A 500 4.31 -2.87 -2.77
C THR A 500 2.81 -2.63 -2.65
N CYS A 501 2.15 -3.12 -1.60
CA CYS A 501 0.70 -2.93 -1.42
C CYS A 501 0.29 -1.46 -1.37
N ALA A 502 1.10 -0.62 -0.72
CA ALA A 502 0.83 0.80 -0.62
C ALA A 502 0.83 1.45 -2.01
N SER A 503 1.75 1.02 -2.89
CA SER A 503 1.82 1.50 -4.28
C SER A 503 0.65 0.99 -5.13
N TYR A 504 0.27 -0.29 -4.97
CA TYR A 504 -0.94 -0.86 -5.60
C TYR A 504 -2.19 -0.02 -5.25
N ASN A 505 -2.38 0.29 -3.96
CA ASN A 505 -3.55 1.02 -3.48
C ASN A 505 -3.50 2.51 -3.87
N MET A 506 -2.31 3.13 -3.89
CA MET A 506 -2.16 4.49 -4.39
C MET A 506 -2.47 4.59 -5.89
N LEU A 507 -2.05 3.62 -6.70
CA LEU A 507 -2.44 3.57 -8.12
C LEU A 507 -3.95 3.40 -8.28
N LYS A 508 -4.59 2.52 -7.50
CA LYS A 508 -6.05 2.36 -7.50
C LYS A 508 -6.75 3.67 -7.15
N LEU A 509 -6.31 4.37 -6.10
CA LEU A 509 -6.84 5.68 -5.70
C LEU A 509 -6.67 6.73 -6.81
N THR A 510 -5.48 6.78 -7.42
CA THR A 510 -5.12 7.73 -8.48
C THR A 510 -6.00 7.57 -9.71
N LYS A 511 -6.25 6.32 -10.13
CA LYS A 511 -7.14 6.00 -11.25
C LYS A 511 -8.56 6.50 -11.01
N GLU A 512 -9.11 6.25 -9.82
CA GLU A 512 -10.46 6.66 -9.47
C GLU A 512 -10.57 8.20 -9.41
N LEU A 513 -9.59 8.87 -8.80
CA LEU A 513 -9.54 10.35 -8.75
C LEU A 513 -9.50 10.97 -10.14
N TYR A 514 -8.72 10.39 -11.06
CA TYR A 514 -8.68 10.84 -12.46
C TYR A 514 -10.07 10.78 -13.13
N GLY A 515 -10.90 9.80 -12.77
CA GLY A 515 -12.29 9.71 -13.24
C GLY A 515 -13.12 10.95 -12.90
N PHE A 516 -12.95 11.52 -11.70
CA PHE A 516 -13.66 12.72 -11.24
C PHE A 516 -12.98 14.03 -11.66
N GLU A 517 -11.66 14.01 -11.74
CA GLU A 517 -10.83 15.16 -12.05
C GLU A 517 -9.73 14.74 -13.06
N PRO A 518 -9.99 14.79 -14.38
CA PRO A 518 -9.09 14.28 -15.42
C PRO A 518 -7.88 15.19 -15.64
N LYS A 519 -7.05 15.28 -14.62
CA LYS A 519 -5.82 16.07 -14.52
C LYS A 519 -4.61 15.19 -14.83
N LYS A 520 -3.67 15.71 -15.62
CA LYS A 520 -2.48 14.94 -16.04
C LYS A 520 -1.59 14.55 -14.86
N GLU A 521 -1.62 15.30 -13.75
CA GLU A 521 -0.78 15.09 -12.56
C GLU A 521 -1.03 13.72 -11.94
N TYR A 522 -2.29 13.26 -11.90
CA TYR A 522 -2.64 11.91 -11.48
C TYR A 522 -1.93 10.86 -12.36
N MET A 523 -1.93 11.07 -13.68
CA MET A 523 -1.33 10.13 -14.62
C MET A 523 0.20 10.22 -14.69
N ASN A 524 0.80 11.34 -14.27
CA ASN A 524 2.24 11.45 -14.06
C ASN A 524 2.69 10.57 -12.88
N TYR A 525 1.99 10.68 -11.74
CA TYR A 525 2.25 9.79 -10.60
C TYR A 525 1.95 8.32 -10.94
N TYR A 526 0.87 8.06 -11.69
CA TYR A 526 0.51 6.71 -12.12
C TYR A 526 1.62 6.08 -12.98
N GLU A 527 2.09 6.79 -14.01
CA GLU A 527 3.20 6.34 -14.87
C GLU A 527 4.46 6.09 -14.05
N ARG A 528 4.86 7.05 -13.20
CA ARG A 528 6.07 6.93 -12.37
C ARG A 528 6.02 5.67 -11.50
N THR A 529 4.94 5.48 -10.75
CA THR A 529 4.81 4.36 -9.80
C THR A 529 4.66 3.03 -10.53
N LEU A 530 3.92 3.00 -11.64
CA LEU A 530 3.72 1.79 -12.44
C LEU A 530 5.04 1.28 -13.03
N TYR A 531 5.81 2.15 -13.67
CA TYR A 531 7.03 1.77 -14.38
C TYR A 531 8.19 1.48 -13.42
N ASN A 532 8.28 2.22 -12.31
CA ASN A 532 9.45 2.19 -11.44
C ASN A 532 9.25 1.37 -10.18
N HIS A 533 8.01 1.09 -9.77
CA HIS A 533 7.75 0.24 -8.63
C HIS A 533 7.02 -1.03 -9.05
N ILE A 534 5.78 -0.94 -9.54
CA ILE A 534 4.92 -2.12 -9.80
C ILE A 534 5.51 -3.07 -10.84
N LEU A 535 5.98 -2.57 -11.99
CA LEU A 535 6.61 -3.43 -13.00
C LEU A 535 7.87 -4.11 -12.47
N ALA A 536 8.52 -3.52 -11.46
CA ALA A 536 9.76 -3.99 -10.89
C ALA A 536 9.59 -4.99 -9.74
N THR A 537 8.35 -5.32 -9.36
CA THR A 537 8.05 -6.16 -8.18
C THR A 537 8.00 -7.66 -8.45
N GLU A 538 7.92 -8.11 -9.71
CA GLU A 538 7.97 -9.54 -10.03
C GLU A 538 9.36 -10.01 -10.49
N ASN A 539 9.62 -11.30 -10.29
CA ASN A 539 10.81 -11.95 -10.83
C ASN A 539 10.66 -12.17 -12.33
N SER A 540 11.36 -11.38 -13.15
CA SER A 540 11.25 -11.50 -14.62
C SER A 540 11.88 -12.77 -15.19
N LYS A 541 12.66 -13.52 -14.39
CA LYS A 541 13.34 -14.76 -14.84
C LYS A 541 12.46 -16.00 -14.75
N ARG A 542 11.35 -15.99 -13.99
CA ARG A 542 10.56 -17.19 -13.67
C ARG A 542 9.07 -16.87 -13.44
N ALA A 543 8.18 -17.75 -13.87
CA ALA A 543 6.74 -17.69 -13.59
C ALA A 543 6.40 -18.37 -12.25
N GLU A 544 6.97 -17.87 -11.14
CA GLU A 544 6.84 -18.49 -9.81
C GLU A 544 5.91 -17.72 -8.84
N GLY A 545 5.25 -16.65 -9.31
CA GLY A 545 4.34 -15.83 -8.50
C GLY A 545 5.05 -15.00 -7.42
N GLY A 546 6.37 -14.89 -7.51
CA GLY A 546 7.19 -14.17 -6.55
C GLY A 546 7.02 -12.66 -6.67
N SER A 547 6.81 -11.98 -5.54
CA SER A 547 6.69 -10.51 -5.49
C SER A 547 7.57 -9.89 -4.41
N THR A 548 8.01 -8.65 -4.63
CA THR A 548 8.70 -7.87 -3.61
C THR A 548 7.72 -7.43 -2.52
N TYR A 549 8.09 -7.62 -1.26
CA TYR A 549 7.37 -6.97 -0.15
C TYR A 549 7.77 -5.49 -0.05
N PHE A 550 9.04 -5.27 0.27
CA PHE A 550 9.69 -3.95 0.24
C PHE A 550 10.50 -3.82 -1.04
N MET A 551 10.50 -2.61 -1.61
CA MET A 551 11.45 -2.23 -2.64
C MET A 551 12.60 -1.47 -1.96
N PRO A 552 13.75 -2.13 -1.71
CA PRO A 552 14.78 -1.53 -0.88
C PRO A 552 15.52 -0.42 -1.64
N LEU A 553 15.74 0.72 -0.98
CA LEU A 553 16.32 1.92 -1.58
C LEU A 553 17.65 2.34 -0.94
N ALA A 554 18.06 1.68 0.14
CA ALA A 554 19.40 1.85 0.70
C ALA A 554 20.50 1.50 -0.33
N PRO A 555 21.66 2.19 -0.30
CA PRO A 555 22.78 1.89 -1.18
C PRO A 555 23.21 0.42 -1.14
N GLY A 556 23.37 -0.20 -2.31
CA GLY A 556 23.81 -1.59 -2.44
C GLY A 556 22.77 -2.64 -2.06
N SER A 557 21.49 -2.25 -1.94
CA SER A 557 20.41 -3.18 -1.64
C SER A 557 20.11 -4.16 -2.78
N CYS A 558 19.38 -5.24 -2.47
CA CYS A 558 18.97 -6.26 -3.43
C CYS A 558 17.50 -6.64 -3.21
N LYS A 559 16.77 -6.87 -4.29
CA LYS A 559 15.36 -7.29 -4.23
C LYS A 559 15.22 -8.72 -3.72
N LYS A 560 14.11 -8.99 -3.06
CA LYS A 560 13.69 -10.35 -2.69
C LYS A 560 12.28 -10.59 -3.22
N PHE A 561 12.07 -11.72 -3.86
CA PHE A 561 10.78 -12.12 -4.40
C PHE A 561 10.22 -13.25 -3.53
N ASP A 562 9.27 -12.92 -2.66
CA ASP A 562 8.64 -13.90 -1.77
C ASP A 562 7.64 -14.76 -2.54
N THR A 563 7.69 -16.07 -2.28
CA THR A 563 6.88 -17.11 -2.94
C THR A 563 6.18 -18.04 -1.95
N HIS A 564 6.43 -17.90 -0.65
CA HIS A 564 5.97 -18.88 0.35
C HIS A 564 5.41 -18.25 1.63
N GLU A 565 5.75 -16.99 1.94
CA GLU A 565 5.27 -16.33 3.15
C GLU A 565 3.80 -15.88 3.04
N ASN A 566 3.21 -15.89 1.83
CA ASN A 566 1.82 -15.47 1.59
C ASN A 566 1.51 -14.13 2.24
N THR A 567 2.42 -13.17 2.12
CA THR A 567 2.26 -11.84 2.73
C THR A 567 1.13 -11.04 2.06
N CYS A 568 0.74 -9.90 2.66
CA CYS A 568 -0.14 -8.93 1.99
C CYS A 568 0.38 -8.56 0.58
N CYS A 569 1.69 -8.33 0.44
CA CYS A 569 2.32 -8.00 -0.83
C CYS A 569 2.25 -9.16 -1.83
N HIS A 570 2.39 -10.41 -1.37
CA HIS A 570 2.14 -11.58 -2.22
C HIS A 570 0.72 -11.55 -2.78
N GLY A 571 -0.29 -11.32 -1.93
CA GLY A 571 -1.69 -11.15 -2.35
C GLY A 571 -1.88 -10.08 -3.42
N THR A 572 -1.41 -8.85 -3.18
CA THR A 572 -1.50 -7.77 -4.21
C THR A 572 -0.65 -8.06 -5.45
N GLY A 573 0.47 -8.78 -5.31
CA GLY A 573 1.32 -9.23 -6.40
C GLY A 573 0.59 -10.14 -7.38
N LEU A 574 -0.32 -10.99 -6.89
CA LEU A 574 -1.20 -11.80 -7.75
C LEU A 574 -2.10 -10.95 -8.65
N GLU A 575 -2.46 -9.74 -8.23
CA GLU A 575 -3.36 -8.85 -8.96
C GLU A 575 -2.63 -7.86 -9.88
N ASN A 576 -1.50 -7.32 -9.43
CA ASN A 576 -0.77 -6.21 -10.05
C ASN A 576 -0.64 -6.34 -11.57
N HIS A 577 -0.18 -7.50 -12.01
CA HIS A 577 0.27 -7.70 -13.38
C HIS A 577 -0.86 -7.93 -14.39
N PHE A 578 -2.12 -7.98 -13.92
CA PHE A 578 -3.32 -8.02 -14.77
C PHE A 578 -4.01 -6.67 -14.93
N LYS A 579 -3.48 -5.62 -14.29
CA LYS A 579 -4.09 -4.28 -14.24
C LYS A 579 -3.42 -3.25 -15.16
N TYR A 580 -2.32 -3.59 -15.83
CA TYR A 580 -1.55 -2.61 -16.63
C TYR A 580 -2.39 -1.87 -17.69
N GLN A 581 -3.41 -2.52 -18.26
CA GLN A 581 -4.26 -1.91 -19.27
C GLN A 581 -5.30 -0.91 -18.73
N GLU A 582 -5.59 -0.91 -17.42
CA GLU A 582 -6.77 -0.26 -16.84
C GLU A 582 -6.74 1.27 -16.87
N SER A 583 -5.54 1.84 -17.03
CA SER A 583 -5.32 3.30 -17.04
C SER A 583 -4.67 3.79 -18.34
N ILE A 584 -4.54 2.94 -19.37
CA ILE A 584 -3.99 3.36 -20.67
C ILE A 584 -4.93 4.35 -21.34
N TYR A 585 -6.23 4.04 -21.36
CA TYR A 585 -7.25 4.84 -22.03
C TYR A 585 -8.42 5.16 -21.10
N PHE A 586 -8.94 6.38 -21.22
CA PHE A 586 -10.20 6.81 -20.63
C PHE A 586 -11.06 7.46 -21.71
N HIS A 587 -12.36 7.60 -21.48
CA HIS A 587 -13.23 8.29 -22.41
C HIS A 587 -14.36 9.04 -21.73
N ASP A 588 -14.89 10.04 -22.42
CA ASP A 588 -16.21 10.62 -22.17
C ASP A 588 -17.09 10.45 -23.44
N GLN A 589 -18.09 11.31 -23.64
CA GLN A 589 -18.95 11.28 -24.83
C GLN A 589 -18.22 11.73 -26.11
N ASP A 590 -17.27 12.66 -25.99
CA ASP A 590 -16.66 13.40 -27.11
C ASP A 590 -15.15 13.18 -27.24
N ASN A 591 -14.51 12.61 -26.21
CA ASN A 591 -13.06 12.51 -26.10
C ASN A 591 -12.60 11.09 -25.75
N LEU A 592 -11.53 10.65 -26.42
CA LEU A 592 -10.67 9.54 -26.00
C LEU A 592 -9.40 10.13 -25.37
N PHE A 593 -9.13 9.80 -24.12
CA PHE A 593 -7.89 10.16 -23.43
C PHE A 593 -6.90 9.01 -23.53
N VAL A 594 -5.68 9.30 -23.99
CA VAL A 594 -4.55 8.37 -24.03
C VAL A 594 -3.57 8.83 -22.95
N ASN A 595 -3.52 8.08 -21.85
CA ASN A 595 -2.76 8.43 -20.66
C ASN A 595 -1.40 7.73 -20.59
N LEU A 596 -1.30 6.47 -21.00
CA LEU A 596 -0.05 5.70 -20.95
C LEU A 596 0.37 5.25 -22.35
N TYR A 597 1.67 5.37 -22.63
CA TYR A 597 2.26 5.00 -23.92
C TYR A 597 2.74 3.54 -23.94
N ILE A 598 1.86 2.64 -23.48
CA ILE A 598 2.09 1.18 -23.43
C ILE A 598 1.51 0.51 -24.68
N PRO A 599 2.30 -0.25 -25.48
CA PRO A 599 1.79 -0.88 -26.70
C PRO A 599 0.57 -1.75 -26.43
N SER A 600 -0.52 -1.44 -27.13
CA SER A 600 -1.84 -1.99 -26.85
C SER A 600 -2.82 -1.79 -28.00
N ALA A 601 -3.89 -2.58 -28.01
CA ALA A 601 -5.03 -2.43 -28.89
C ALA A 601 -6.31 -2.17 -28.08
N LEU A 602 -7.00 -1.08 -28.41
CA LEU A 602 -8.29 -0.69 -27.87
C LEU A 602 -9.40 -1.00 -28.89
N SER A 603 -10.49 -1.60 -28.41
CA SER A 603 -11.76 -1.72 -29.12
C SER A 603 -12.83 -0.90 -28.40
N TRP A 604 -13.20 0.24 -28.97
CA TRP A 604 -14.26 1.11 -28.48
C TRP A 604 -15.56 0.81 -29.22
N LYS A 605 -16.28 -0.21 -28.73
CA LYS A 605 -17.45 -0.77 -29.41
C LYS A 605 -18.58 0.22 -29.59
N GLU A 606 -18.82 1.08 -28.59
CA GLU A 606 -19.88 2.08 -28.56
C GLU A 606 -19.76 3.08 -29.72
N LYS A 607 -18.53 3.46 -30.09
CA LYS A 607 -18.25 4.34 -31.24
C LYS A 607 -17.85 3.60 -32.52
N GLY A 608 -17.66 2.27 -32.45
CA GLY A 608 -17.14 1.49 -33.57
C GLY A 608 -15.71 1.88 -33.98
N VAL A 609 -14.89 2.27 -33.01
CA VAL A 609 -13.51 2.73 -33.20
C VAL A 609 -12.55 1.67 -32.69
N THR A 610 -11.43 1.46 -33.38
CA THR A 610 -10.27 0.73 -32.85
C THR A 610 -9.03 1.60 -32.88
N VAL A 611 -8.19 1.46 -31.84
CA VAL A 611 -6.91 2.17 -31.76
C VAL A 611 -5.83 1.16 -31.43
N THR A 612 -4.81 1.06 -32.26
CA THR A 612 -3.61 0.27 -31.95
C THR A 612 -2.44 1.21 -31.72
N GLN A 613 -1.88 1.19 -30.52
CA GLN A 613 -0.68 1.91 -30.15
C GLN A 613 0.54 0.98 -30.25
N LYS A 614 1.55 1.39 -31.00
CA LYS A 614 2.86 0.74 -31.09
C LYS A 614 3.95 1.69 -30.66
N ARG A 615 5.06 1.13 -30.18
CA ARG A 615 6.23 1.90 -29.71
C ARG A 615 7.46 1.51 -30.53
N ILE A 616 8.17 2.53 -31.01
CA ILE A 616 9.46 2.40 -31.68
C ILE A 616 10.49 3.14 -30.82
N ARG A 617 11.48 2.41 -30.30
CA ARG A 617 12.61 3.03 -29.57
C ARG A 617 13.58 3.67 -30.55
N GLY A 618 13.91 4.93 -30.30
CA GLY A 618 14.95 5.68 -31.00
C GLY A 618 16.17 5.92 -30.10
N GLU A 619 17.20 6.57 -30.65
CA GLU A 619 18.44 6.86 -29.93
C GLU A 619 18.22 7.82 -28.73
N ASN A 620 17.37 8.83 -28.90
CA ASN A 620 17.14 9.90 -27.91
C ASN A 620 15.66 10.05 -27.52
N GLY A 621 14.90 8.96 -27.52
CA GLY A 621 13.48 8.99 -27.20
C GLY A 621 12.69 7.86 -27.86
N GLU A 622 11.37 8.03 -27.90
CA GLU A 622 10.47 7.04 -28.46
C GLU A 622 9.52 7.68 -29.47
N THR A 623 9.20 6.95 -30.53
CA THR A 623 8.07 7.29 -31.41
C THR A 623 6.92 6.35 -31.08
N VAL A 624 5.79 6.92 -30.69
CA VAL A 624 4.56 6.20 -30.40
C VAL A 624 3.62 6.39 -31.58
N GLN A 625 3.26 5.28 -32.23
CA GLN A 625 2.40 5.27 -33.41
C GLN A 625 1.02 4.75 -33.05
N PHE A 626 0.00 5.50 -33.44
CA PHE A 626 -1.41 5.17 -33.23
C PHE A 626 -2.06 4.92 -34.58
N TYR A 627 -2.59 3.73 -34.78
CA TYR A 627 -3.41 3.37 -35.93
C TYR A 627 -4.87 3.41 -35.50
N ILE A 628 -5.60 4.41 -36.00
CA ILE A 628 -6.97 4.68 -35.59
C ILE A 628 -7.88 4.32 -36.75
N ASN A 629 -8.79 3.37 -36.51
CA ASN A 629 -9.75 2.92 -37.50
C ASN A 629 -11.18 3.14 -37.03
N GLY A 630 -12.02 3.62 -37.95
CA GLY A 630 -13.43 3.88 -37.67
C GLY A 630 -13.67 5.17 -36.90
N GLY A 631 -14.95 5.54 -36.80
CA GLY A 631 -15.40 6.86 -36.37
C GLY A 631 -16.39 7.42 -37.38
N LYS A 632 -17.69 7.21 -37.14
CA LYS A 632 -18.74 7.77 -38.02
C LYS A 632 -18.97 9.27 -37.81
N GLU A 633 -18.50 9.77 -36.68
CA GLU A 633 -18.72 11.12 -36.18
C GLU A 633 -17.37 11.71 -35.73
N GLU A 634 -17.29 13.03 -35.71
CA GLU A 634 -16.13 13.75 -35.22
C GLU A 634 -15.97 13.55 -33.70
N PHE A 635 -14.78 13.20 -33.24
CA PHE A 635 -14.44 13.15 -31.82
C PHE A 635 -12.95 13.48 -31.61
N SER A 636 -12.60 13.85 -30.39
CA SER A 636 -11.22 14.21 -30.07
C SER A 636 -10.44 13.01 -29.51
N ILE A 637 -9.17 12.90 -29.88
CA ILE A 637 -8.19 12.11 -29.13
C ILE A 637 -7.26 13.08 -28.40
N ARG A 638 -7.10 12.86 -27.09
CA ARG A 638 -6.30 13.66 -26.17
C ARG A 638 -5.12 12.83 -25.69
N PHE A 639 -3.92 13.15 -26.14
CA PHE A 639 -2.68 12.46 -25.75
C PHE A 639 -2.00 13.22 -24.61
N ARG A 640 -1.80 12.59 -23.45
CA ARG A 640 -1.18 13.23 -22.29
C ARG A 640 0.23 13.70 -22.61
N ILE A 641 0.58 14.96 -22.32
CA ILE A 641 1.98 15.39 -22.35
C ILE A 641 2.62 15.00 -21.00
N PRO A 642 3.56 14.02 -20.96
CA PRO A 642 4.21 13.65 -19.70
C PRO A 642 5.03 14.81 -19.16
N GLU A 643 5.11 14.91 -17.84
CA GLU A 643 5.88 15.97 -17.16
C GLU A 643 7.33 16.04 -17.62
N TRP A 644 8.00 14.90 -17.74
CA TRP A 644 9.41 14.81 -18.11
C TRP A 644 9.71 15.14 -19.58
N ALA A 645 8.68 15.31 -20.44
CA ALA A 645 8.84 15.60 -21.87
C ALA A 645 8.65 17.09 -22.24
N GLU A 646 8.29 17.94 -21.27
CA GLU A 646 8.09 19.41 -21.37
C GLU A 646 7.97 19.98 -22.81
N SER A 647 6.74 20.04 -23.34
CA SER A 647 6.33 20.71 -24.60
C SER A 647 7.05 20.33 -25.90
N SER A 648 7.92 19.33 -25.90
CA SER A 648 8.83 19.02 -27.02
C SER A 648 8.37 17.86 -27.91
N ILE A 649 7.13 17.41 -27.73
CA ILE A 649 6.55 16.31 -28.51
C ILE A 649 6.19 16.80 -29.91
N ALA A 650 6.85 16.26 -30.93
CA ALA A 650 6.47 16.50 -32.31
C ALA A 650 5.35 15.54 -32.73
N VAL A 651 4.33 16.05 -33.41
CA VAL A 651 3.13 15.31 -33.77
C VAL A 651 2.97 15.25 -35.27
N LYS A 652 2.78 14.05 -35.80
CA LYS A 652 2.41 13.84 -37.21
C LYS A 652 1.04 13.20 -37.32
N ILE A 653 0.29 13.58 -38.35
CA ILE A 653 -0.90 12.87 -38.81
C ILE A 653 -0.66 12.47 -40.26
N ASN A 654 -0.73 11.17 -40.56
CA ASN A 654 -0.53 10.64 -41.92
C ASN A 654 0.77 11.19 -42.57
N ASP A 655 1.89 11.07 -41.85
CA ASP A 655 3.23 11.57 -42.19
C ASP A 655 3.40 13.10 -42.25
N VAL A 656 2.34 13.89 -42.03
CA VAL A 656 2.40 15.35 -42.04
C VAL A 656 2.60 15.89 -40.63
N LEU A 657 3.67 16.65 -40.42
CA LEU A 657 3.91 17.36 -39.16
C LEU A 657 2.85 18.43 -38.93
N ILE A 658 2.25 18.46 -37.74
CA ILE A 658 1.23 19.41 -37.36
C ILE A 658 1.59 20.16 -36.07
N THR A 659 0.89 21.26 -35.82
CA THR A 659 0.89 21.95 -34.52
C THR A 659 -0.49 21.77 -33.90
N PRO A 660 -0.66 20.83 -32.97
CA PRO A 660 -1.96 20.54 -32.37
C PRO A 660 -2.33 21.55 -31.27
N ASP A 661 -3.61 21.60 -30.91
CA ASP A 661 -4.05 22.32 -29.73
C ASP A 661 -3.59 21.60 -28.45
N ILE A 662 -3.24 22.37 -27.42
CA ILE A 662 -2.95 21.83 -26.08
C ILE A 662 -4.03 22.28 -25.12
N VAL A 663 -4.73 21.33 -24.52
CA VAL A 663 -5.83 21.56 -23.58
C VAL A 663 -5.56 20.75 -22.32
N ASP A 664 -5.49 21.42 -21.17
CA ASP A 664 -5.30 20.79 -19.84
C ASP A 664 -4.11 19.82 -19.75
N GLY A 665 -3.03 20.11 -20.49
CA GLY A 665 -1.84 19.26 -20.53
C GLY A 665 -1.91 18.07 -21.49
N TYR A 666 -2.90 18.05 -22.38
CA TYR A 666 -3.05 17.05 -23.44
C TYR A 666 -2.94 17.69 -24.82
N ILE A 667 -2.24 17.00 -25.73
CA ILE A 667 -2.32 17.23 -27.17
C ILE A 667 -3.70 16.79 -27.63
N GLN A 668 -4.52 17.72 -28.11
CA GLN A 668 -5.86 17.44 -28.60
C GLN A 668 -5.90 17.47 -30.13
N ILE A 669 -6.38 16.38 -30.71
CA ILE A 669 -6.66 16.27 -32.15
C ILE A 669 -8.12 15.90 -32.32
N LYS A 670 -8.89 16.76 -32.98
CA LYS A 670 -10.32 16.56 -33.22
C LYS A 670 -10.58 16.45 -34.73
N GLN A 671 -11.10 15.31 -35.16
CA GLN A 671 -11.49 15.06 -36.54
C GLN A 671 -12.43 13.85 -36.64
N THR A 672 -12.94 13.60 -37.84
CA THR A 672 -13.55 12.30 -38.19
C THR A 672 -12.43 11.34 -38.54
N TRP A 673 -12.37 10.21 -37.83
CA TRP A 673 -11.29 9.23 -37.98
C TRP A 673 -11.72 8.11 -38.92
N GLU A 674 -10.85 7.72 -39.87
CA GLU A 674 -11.14 6.64 -40.81
C GLU A 674 -10.11 5.52 -40.76
N ARG A 675 -8.88 5.81 -41.21
CA ARG A 675 -7.71 4.91 -41.24
C ARG A 675 -6.45 5.73 -41.03
N ASP A 676 -6.50 6.58 -40.01
CA ASP A 676 -5.47 7.57 -39.75
C ASP A 676 -4.35 7.01 -38.92
N GLN A 677 -3.16 7.54 -39.14
CA GLN A 677 -2.00 7.30 -38.33
C GLN A 677 -1.60 8.60 -37.62
N VAL A 678 -1.55 8.56 -36.29
CA VAL A 678 -0.94 9.63 -35.48
C VAL A 678 0.41 9.14 -34.98
N GLU A 679 1.44 9.96 -35.10
CA GLU A 679 2.75 9.68 -34.49
C GLU A 679 3.10 10.76 -33.47
N LEU A 680 3.46 10.34 -32.27
CA LEU A 680 4.05 11.20 -31.24
C LEU A 680 5.53 10.87 -31.13
N ILE A 681 6.38 11.86 -31.44
CA ILE A 681 7.82 11.74 -31.29
C ILE A 681 8.17 12.38 -29.96
N ILE A 682 8.46 11.54 -28.96
CA ILE A 682 8.64 11.93 -27.57
C ILE A 682 10.13 11.86 -27.25
N PRO A 683 10.82 13.01 -27.08
CA PRO A 683 12.24 13.01 -26.75
C PRO A 683 12.45 12.58 -25.30
N PHE A 684 13.50 11.79 -25.06
CA PHE A 684 13.91 11.39 -23.72
C PHE A 684 15.20 12.12 -23.37
N GLY A 685 15.28 12.59 -22.14
CA GLY A 685 16.47 13.21 -21.57
C GLY A 685 16.85 12.55 -20.26
N LEU A 686 18.16 12.57 -19.95
CA LEU A 686 18.64 12.26 -18.61
C LEU A 686 18.33 13.44 -17.68
N ARG A 687 17.78 13.14 -16.52
CA ARG A 687 17.44 14.12 -15.49
C ARG A 687 17.76 13.57 -14.11
N LEU A 688 18.04 14.48 -13.18
CA LEU A 688 18.28 14.15 -11.79
C LEU A 688 17.20 14.77 -10.93
N GLU A 689 16.71 14.03 -9.94
CA GLU A 689 15.72 14.51 -8.98
C GLU A 689 16.33 14.46 -7.57
N SER A 690 16.35 15.61 -6.89
CA SER A 690 16.85 15.71 -5.52
C SER A 690 15.82 15.20 -4.51
N THR A 691 16.27 14.65 -3.39
CA THR A 691 15.35 14.45 -2.25
C THR A 691 15.02 15.80 -1.60
N PRO A 692 13.82 15.94 -1.01
CA PRO A 692 13.39 17.18 -0.36
C PRO A 692 14.24 17.58 0.87
N ASP A 693 14.84 16.60 1.57
CA ASP A 693 15.60 16.79 2.82
C ASP A 693 17.12 16.84 2.65
N ASP A 694 17.69 16.37 1.53
CA ASP A 694 19.12 16.53 1.22
C ASP A 694 19.32 16.70 -0.29
N ASN A 695 19.52 17.94 -0.74
CA ASN A 695 19.68 18.28 -2.15
C ASN A 695 20.94 17.69 -2.81
N ARG A 696 21.82 16.99 -2.06
CA ARG A 696 22.97 16.26 -2.59
C ARG A 696 22.64 14.81 -2.92
N ILE A 697 21.56 14.27 -2.36
CA ILE A 697 21.08 12.91 -2.62
C ILE A 697 20.06 12.98 -3.75
N LYS A 698 20.37 12.33 -4.87
CA LYS A 698 19.56 12.41 -6.10
C LYS A 698 19.35 11.05 -6.73
N SER A 699 18.20 10.86 -7.36
CA SER A 699 17.94 9.74 -8.26
C SER A 699 18.14 10.18 -9.72
N VAL A 700 18.42 9.22 -10.60
CA VAL A 700 18.67 9.45 -12.03
C VAL A 700 17.54 8.84 -12.84
N PHE A 701 17.05 9.55 -13.84
CA PHE A 701 16.02 9.05 -14.74
C PHE A 701 16.34 9.31 -16.20
N TYR A 702 15.75 8.51 -17.07
CA TYR A 702 15.71 8.70 -18.51
C TYR A 702 14.27 8.54 -19.01
N GLY A 703 13.63 9.64 -19.39
CA GLY A 703 12.19 9.67 -19.65
C GLY A 703 11.38 9.25 -18.41
N PRO A 704 10.47 8.24 -18.51
CA PRO A 704 9.69 7.76 -17.37
C PRO A 704 10.46 6.78 -16.46
N TYR A 705 11.66 6.33 -16.87
CA TYR A 705 12.39 5.25 -16.22
C TYR A 705 13.41 5.76 -15.20
N ALA A 706 13.28 5.34 -13.94
CA ALA A 706 14.29 5.48 -12.91
C ALA A 706 15.43 4.49 -13.16
N LEU A 707 16.66 4.99 -13.20
CA LEU A 707 17.85 4.22 -13.50
C LEU A 707 18.58 3.82 -12.22
N ALA A 708 18.69 2.50 -12.01
CA ALA A 708 19.45 1.89 -10.95
C ALA A 708 20.88 1.62 -11.41
N ALA A 709 21.89 1.98 -10.61
CA ALA A 709 23.27 1.59 -10.86
C ALA A 709 23.54 0.21 -10.26
N ILE A 710 24.06 -0.72 -11.06
CA ILE A 710 24.42 -2.06 -10.60
C ILE A 710 25.82 -2.00 -9.98
N HIS A 711 25.90 -2.15 -8.65
CA HIS A 711 27.14 -2.02 -7.90
C HIS A 711 27.03 -2.67 -6.51
N GLU A 712 28.09 -3.37 -6.09
CA GLU A 712 28.10 -4.19 -4.87
C GLU A 712 28.35 -3.39 -3.57
N GLY A 713 28.93 -2.18 -3.66
CA GLY A 713 29.22 -1.36 -2.47
C GLY A 713 27.97 -0.94 -1.70
N GLU A 714 28.09 -0.78 -0.39
CA GLU A 714 26.98 -0.47 0.55
C GLU A 714 26.95 1.01 0.99
N ASP A 715 27.91 1.82 0.54
CA ASP A 715 27.92 3.27 0.70
C ASP A 715 27.36 3.96 -0.55
N PHE A 716 26.78 5.15 -0.39
CA PHE A 716 26.37 5.98 -1.53
C PHE A 716 27.52 6.17 -2.53
N ILE A 717 27.27 5.83 -3.79
CA ILE A 717 28.16 6.22 -4.88
C ILE A 717 28.17 7.75 -4.94
N THR A 718 29.36 8.32 -4.75
CA THR A 718 29.58 9.78 -4.67
C THR A 718 30.24 10.30 -5.94
N TRP A 719 29.61 11.29 -6.57
CA TRP A 719 30.10 11.93 -7.80
C TRP A 719 30.75 13.29 -7.48
N PRO A 720 32.01 13.51 -7.88
CA PRO A 720 32.76 14.73 -7.55
C PRO A 720 32.50 15.90 -8.51
N PHE A 721 31.33 15.91 -9.17
CA PHE A 721 30.97 16.91 -10.17
C PHE A 721 29.45 17.08 -10.22
N GLY A 722 28.99 18.25 -10.66
CA GLY A 722 27.57 18.60 -10.75
C GLY A 722 26.79 17.84 -11.82
N GLU A 723 25.46 18.06 -11.81
CA GLU A 723 24.47 17.37 -12.65
C GLU A 723 24.76 17.45 -14.15
N GLU A 724 25.12 18.63 -14.65
CA GLU A 724 25.38 18.83 -16.08
C GLU A 724 26.53 17.95 -16.56
N GLN A 725 27.61 17.87 -15.77
CA GLN A 725 28.74 17.00 -16.09
C GLN A 725 28.36 15.53 -15.98
N PHE A 726 27.49 15.15 -15.03
CA PHE A 726 26.99 13.79 -14.92
C PHE A 726 26.26 13.38 -16.20
N VAL A 727 25.29 14.19 -16.64
CA VAL A 727 24.53 13.96 -17.88
C VAL A 727 25.47 13.90 -19.10
N GLN A 728 26.41 14.84 -19.23
CA GLN A 728 27.37 14.88 -20.33
C GLN A 728 28.36 13.69 -20.35
N ARG A 729 28.57 13.00 -19.23
CA ARG A 729 29.50 11.86 -19.13
C ARG A 729 28.81 10.50 -19.24
N MET A 730 27.50 10.42 -19.00
CA MET A 730 26.71 9.20 -19.20
C MET A 730 26.78 8.76 -20.68
N ARG A 731 27.04 7.48 -20.93
CA ARG A 731 27.09 6.89 -22.27
C ARG A 731 26.08 5.77 -22.36
N THR A 732 25.50 5.56 -23.55
CA THR A 732 24.71 4.36 -23.81
C THR A 732 25.57 3.11 -23.62
N ALA A 733 24.97 2.04 -23.15
CA ALA A 733 25.60 0.74 -22.93
C ALA A 733 24.82 -0.36 -23.64
N GLU A 734 25.37 -1.58 -23.66
CA GLU A 734 24.73 -2.72 -24.29
C GLU A 734 23.38 -3.04 -23.62
N GLY A 735 22.37 -3.30 -24.47
CA GLY A 735 21.01 -3.57 -24.05
C GLY A 735 20.15 -2.31 -23.97
N ASP A 736 18.84 -2.53 -23.86
CA ASP A 736 17.84 -1.50 -24.07
C ASP A 736 17.67 -0.60 -22.84
N LEU A 737 17.72 0.73 -23.04
CA LEU A 737 17.74 1.77 -21.99
C LEU A 737 18.91 1.65 -20.99
N ASN A 738 20.01 1.02 -21.39
CA ASN A 738 21.18 0.88 -20.53
C ASN A 738 22.19 1.99 -20.76
N PHE A 739 22.82 2.41 -19.67
CA PHE A 739 23.85 3.43 -19.67
C PHE A 739 25.08 2.99 -18.87
N SER A 740 26.18 3.70 -19.05
CA SER A 740 27.40 3.50 -18.27
C SER A 740 28.08 4.82 -17.94
N LEU A 741 28.70 4.86 -16.76
CA LEU A 741 29.57 5.93 -16.30
C LEU A 741 30.67 5.35 -15.43
N ASN A 742 31.93 5.62 -15.78
CA ASN A 742 33.11 5.10 -15.07
C ASN A 742 33.09 3.57 -14.83
N GLY A 743 32.55 2.81 -15.80
CA GLY A 743 32.44 1.34 -15.72
C GLY A 743 31.26 0.82 -14.90
N ILE A 744 30.47 1.69 -14.27
CA ILE A 744 29.23 1.32 -13.58
C ILE A 744 28.08 1.34 -14.59
N ARG A 745 27.31 0.25 -14.65
CA ARG A 745 26.13 0.13 -15.52
C ARG A 745 24.89 0.66 -14.81
N PHE A 746 24.08 1.41 -15.54
CA PHE A 746 22.78 1.91 -15.12
C PHE A 746 21.69 1.27 -16.00
N ALA A 747 20.60 0.82 -15.39
CA ALA A 747 19.47 0.22 -16.10
C ALA A 747 18.14 0.58 -15.41
N PRO A 748 17.00 0.58 -16.12
CA PRO A 748 15.70 0.75 -15.49
C PRO A 748 15.48 -0.26 -14.36
N LEU A 749 14.86 0.18 -13.26
CA LEU A 749 14.72 -0.66 -12.07
C LEU A 749 14.00 -1.99 -12.33
N TYR A 750 13.06 -2.06 -13.28
CA TYR A 750 12.38 -3.32 -13.64
C TYR A 750 13.31 -4.37 -14.27
N GLN A 751 14.44 -3.95 -14.85
CA GLN A 751 15.45 -4.86 -15.41
C GLN A 751 16.37 -5.45 -14.33
N ILE A 752 16.39 -4.85 -13.13
CA ILE A 752 17.18 -5.34 -12.00
C ILE A 752 16.42 -6.44 -11.27
N GLN A 753 17.11 -7.55 -10.99
CA GLN A 753 16.54 -8.75 -10.38
C GLN A 753 17.28 -9.06 -9.08
N ASP A 754 18.31 -9.90 -9.15
CA ASP A 754 19.10 -10.41 -8.02
C ASP A 754 20.41 -9.63 -7.80
N GLN A 755 20.68 -8.59 -8.60
CA GLN A 755 21.86 -7.77 -8.47
C GLN A 755 21.72 -6.75 -7.33
N ARG A 756 22.84 -6.42 -6.67
CA ARG A 756 22.89 -5.24 -5.81
C ARG A 756 22.85 -3.96 -6.63
N TYR A 757 22.10 -2.97 -6.15
CA TYR A 757 21.89 -1.73 -6.87
C TYR A 757 21.82 -0.48 -5.99
N HIS A 758 21.95 0.68 -6.64
CA HIS A 758 21.81 2.01 -6.05
C HIS A 758 20.77 2.78 -6.85
N MET A 759 19.72 3.26 -6.17
CA MET A 759 18.72 4.17 -6.77
C MET A 759 19.03 5.64 -6.53
N TYR A 760 19.81 5.91 -5.48
CA TYR A 760 20.16 7.24 -5.01
C TYR A 760 21.67 7.40 -4.99
N PHE A 761 22.13 8.59 -5.36
CA PHE A 761 23.53 8.93 -5.54
C PHE A 761 23.82 10.22 -4.81
N LYS A 762 25.05 10.34 -4.30
CA LYS A 762 25.50 11.56 -3.63
C LYS A 762 26.32 12.42 -4.59
N PHE A 763 26.05 13.71 -4.61
CA PHE A 763 26.81 14.69 -5.39
C PHE A 763 27.55 15.63 -4.44
N THR A 764 28.84 15.86 -4.69
CA THR A 764 29.57 16.94 -4.01
C THR A 764 29.33 18.23 -4.79
N GLU A 765 29.11 19.33 -4.07
CA GLU A 765 28.75 20.67 -4.60
C GLU A 765 29.29 21.03 -6.00
#